data_AF-A0A821N577-F1
#
_entry.id   AF-A0A821N577-F1
#
_cell.length_a   1.000
_cell.length_b   1.000
_cell.length_c   1.000
_cell.angle_alpha   90.00
_cell.angle_beta   90.00
_cell.angle_gamma   90.00
#
_symmetry.space_group_name_H-M   'P 1'
#
loop_
_entity.id
_entity.type
_entity.pdbx_description
1 polymer ?
#
loop_
_entity_poly.entity_id
_entity_poly.type
_entity_poly.pdbx_seq_one_letter_code
_entity_poly.pdbx_strand_id
1 'polypeptide(L)'
;MIQKPYDLVNKTSDLNTKSKLIETLPTVTTGKIFVENERARSKNRKQSITASFRLNFFLYFIEESNAIANGIKWPKPIVSPASSSKAISDLISRVLDGAPAASLFQVSINTDLAVNGKDVFELSNGSAPGSILISASTGVAAAWAFNYYLKYIADSSVYWSGKNIRISDRTLFPITKPIRIVANDLYRWYGNPCTFSYSAVFWNFSRWEQEIDWMAMNGINLVYATTGMEYIYNKVFLRMGFPQSELDNYFTGPAFLAWFRMGNLQKHAGPLSNSWHQSQFQLAKQIIQRMTDIGMIPVLPAFTGFMPQTAPSSFSDLEYLADVNAGIIQVMQTVDPDAIWVMQAWLFLSNFWTADRVKSYLSKVPIGHLILLDLFSEAIPQYSRFESFYGHYYIWNMLHDFGGNNFLFGSLINVTNGPQAARTFSGTHMIGVGITMEGINQNEIMYEFALEQSWRNPLNDIELNDWLIGFVMRRYTGDRPVPSSALYAWQLLGNSVYRKNLYGDRSIMLSRPRLNREQDVNFDMKSLFLAWELLVDASNELDSDLFRYDLVDITKEVLQYKFVSVYTQFMSAYNQSDLYGVGNQAAILVDILADTELVLASDRRFLLGNWIQDALQFAQTEENIHFYNFNAKLQVSIWGNNYTLGLYDYANKFWSGMIQNYYAQRWYVFFDVVIKSLIEGHPIDSNILGERLFLEAELPFFMLDIKKYSTNTQGDSIMIARQLFNKYYSSLNDIYLKEKSTRKTFPLKYHFD
;
A
#
# COMPACT_ATOMS: atom_id res chain seq x y z
N MET A 1 3.62 29.04 -5.97
CA MET A 1 5.09 28.90 -6.16
C MET A 1 5.49 28.13 -7.41
N ILE A 2 4.70 27.17 -7.89
CA ILE A 2 5.05 26.33 -9.07
C ILE A 2 4.53 26.95 -10.38
N GLN A 3 3.32 27.52 -10.39
CA GLN A 3 2.65 28.00 -11.62
C GLN A 3 3.45 29.06 -12.41
N LYS A 4 4.02 30.07 -11.75
CA LYS A 4 4.79 31.13 -12.44
C LYS A 4 6.07 30.62 -13.11
N PRO A 5 6.97 29.89 -12.41
CA PRO A 5 8.10 29.22 -13.04
C PRO A 5 7.67 28.28 -14.16
N TYR A 6 6.61 27.52 -13.94
CA TYR A 6 6.06 26.56 -14.89
C TYR A 6 5.53 27.23 -16.18
N ASP A 7 4.82 28.34 -16.05
CA ASP A 7 4.37 29.17 -17.18
C ASP A 7 5.53 29.86 -17.91
N LEU A 8 6.60 30.22 -17.18
CA LEU A 8 7.83 30.76 -17.79
C LEU A 8 8.61 29.70 -18.58
N VAL A 9 8.73 28.48 -18.04
CA VAL A 9 9.32 27.34 -18.76
C VAL A 9 8.54 27.08 -20.04
N ASN A 10 7.21 27.16 -19.99
CA ASN A 10 6.31 26.97 -21.14
C ASN A 10 6.49 28.00 -22.26
N LYS A 11 6.78 29.26 -21.92
CA LYS A 11 6.92 30.34 -22.91
C LYS A 11 8.32 30.43 -23.52
N THR A 12 9.27 29.65 -23.03
CA THR A 12 10.68 29.75 -23.40
C THR A 12 11.07 28.65 -24.38
N SER A 13 11.50 29.00 -25.60
CA SER A 13 12.00 28.04 -26.59
C SER A 13 13.49 27.68 -26.39
N ASP A 14 14.23 28.48 -25.62
CA ASP A 14 15.65 28.28 -25.32
C ASP A 14 15.87 27.24 -24.21
N LEU A 15 16.64 26.19 -24.52
CA LEU A 15 16.95 25.08 -23.62
C LEU A 15 17.77 25.52 -22.39
N ASN A 16 18.72 26.44 -22.55
CA ASN A 16 19.55 26.94 -21.45
C ASN A 16 18.73 27.75 -20.43
N THR A 17 17.80 28.58 -20.91
CA THR A 17 16.90 29.37 -20.07
C THR A 17 15.85 28.48 -19.39
N LYS A 18 15.36 27.44 -20.08
CA LYS A 18 14.51 26.41 -19.46
C LYS A 18 15.24 25.70 -18.32
N SER A 19 16.49 25.30 -18.53
CA SER A 19 17.32 24.61 -17.53
C SER A 19 17.48 25.44 -16.24
N LYS A 20 17.73 26.75 -16.35
CA LYS A 20 17.76 27.67 -15.19
C LYS A 20 16.42 27.87 -14.50
N LEU A 21 15.31 27.87 -15.25
CA LEU A 21 13.97 27.97 -14.66
C LEU A 21 13.58 26.67 -13.94
N ILE A 22 14.10 25.53 -14.37
CA ILE A 22 13.88 24.22 -13.73
C ILE A 22 14.51 24.15 -12.34
N GLU A 23 15.63 24.84 -12.09
CA GLU A 23 16.21 24.98 -10.75
C GLU A 23 15.25 25.65 -9.74
N THR A 24 14.21 26.33 -10.23
CA THR A 24 13.19 26.98 -9.39
C THR A 24 11.96 26.09 -9.13
N LEU A 25 11.87 24.91 -9.74
CA LEU A 25 10.86 23.90 -9.40
C LEU A 25 11.14 23.32 -8.00
N PRO A 26 10.10 22.86 -7.27
CA PRO A 26 10.30 22.33 -5.92
C PRO A 26 11.32 21.19 -5.93
N THR A 27 12.46 21.42 -5.30
CA THR A 27 13.45 20.39 -5.04
C THR A 27 13.00 19.58 -3.83
N VAL A 28 13.15 18.25 -3.91
CA VAL A 28 13.05 17.41 -2.71
C VAL A 28 14.23 17.78 -1.82
N THR A 29 13.96 18.66 -0.87
CA THR A 29 14.81 18.78 0.30
C THR A 29 14.40 17.66 1.24
N THR A 30 14.98 16.48 1.05
CA THR A 30 15.20 15.60 2.21
C THR A 30 15.91 16.46 3.24
N GLY A 31 15.56 16.31 4.51
CA GLY A 31 16.28 16.95 5.61
C GLY A 31 17.75 16.51 5.67
N LYS A 32 18.59 16.88 4.68
CA LYS A 32 19.98 17.20 4.95
C LYS A 32 19.89 18.41 5.84
N ILE A 33 20.07 18.13 7.12
CA ILE A 33 20.29 19.11 8.16
C ILE A 33 21.22 20.17 7.57
N PHE A 34 20.73 21.40 7.42
CA PHE A 34 21.57 22.57 7.19
C PHE A 34 22.46 22.72 8.43
N VAL A 35 23.55 21.95 8.48
CA VAL A 35 24.67 22.16 9.42
C VAL A 35 25.68 23.03 8.71
N GLU A 36 25.28 24.22 8.31
CA GLU A 36 26.23 25.29 8.03
C GLU A 36 25.46 26.61 7.95
N ASN A 37 25.90 27.55 8.78
CA ASN A 37 25.41 28.93 8.91
C ASN A 37 24.10 29.18 9.70
N GLU A 38 24.11 28.87 11.00
CA GLU A 38 23.46 29.78 11.97
C GLU A 38 24.04 29.67 13.41
N ARG A 39 25.37 29.62 13.53
CA ARG A 39 26.06 29.53 14.83
C ARG A 39 25.97 30.78 15.73
N ALA A 40 25.20 31.80 15.37
CA ALA A 40 25.26 33.10 16.05
C ALA A 40 23.95 33.68 16.60
N ARG A 41 22.75 33.07 16.45
CA ARG A 41 21.50 33.77 16.82
C ARG A 41 20.47 33.08 17.73
N SER A 42 20.64 31.85 18.21
CA SER A 42 19.57 31.17 19.00
C SER A 42 19.94 30.66 20.40
N LYS A 43 20.89 31.30 21.11
CA LYS A 43 21.20 30.87 22.50
C LYS A 43 20.14 31.22 23.56
N ASN A 44 19.21 32.15 23.32
CA ASN A 44 18.22 32.57 24.34
C ASN A 44 16.76 32.14 24.09
N ARG A 45 16.46 31.38 23.02
CA ARG A 45 15.08 30.93 22.70
C ARG A 45 14.82 29.44 22.97
N LYS A 46 15.87 28.65 23.27
CA LYS A 46 15.83 27.18 23.31
C LYS A 46 15.24 26.53 24.58
N GLN A 47 15.03 27.27 25.66
CA GLN A 47 14.51 26.69 26.92
C GLN A 47 13.03 27.03 27.19
N SER A 48 12.48 28.07 26.57
CA SER A 48 11.07 28.47 26.78
C SER A 48 10.08 27.71 25.89
N ILE A 49 10.48 27.35 24.66
CA ILE A 49 9.57 26.74 23.67
C ILE A 49 9.26 25.27 24.00
N THR A 50 10.24 24.52 24.50
CA THR A 50 10.09 23.10 24.88
C THR A 50 9.23 22.91 26.13
N ALA A 51 9.25 23.87 27.06
CA ALA A 51 8.43 23.87 28.26
C ALA A 51 6.98 24.30 27.97
N SER A 52 6.77 25.31 27.11
CA SER A 52 5.41 25.71 26.66
C SER A 52 4.75 24.68 25.72
N PHE A 53 5.54 23.85 25.01
CA PHE A 53 5.01 22.73 24.22
C PHE A 53 4.27 21.72 25.11
N ARG A 54 4.84 21.42 26.29
CA ARG A 54 4.27 20.54 27.31
C ARG A 54 3.04 21.11 28.03
N LEU A 55 2.60 22.33 27.74
CA LEU A 55 1.44 22.94 28.39
C LEU A 55 0.34 23.33 27.41
N ASN A 56 0.65 23.55 26.12
CA ASN A 56 -0.33 24.00 25.13
C ASN A 56 -0.87 22.87 24.22
N PHE A 57 -0.13 21.77 24.03
CA PHE A 57 -0.70 20.53 23.49
C PHE A 57 -1.79 19.96 24.43
N PHE A 58 -1.68 20.31 25.71
CA PHE A 58 -2.43 19.78 26.84
C PHE A 58 -3.84 20.35 27.02
N LEU A 59 -4.19 21.48 26.38
CA LEU A 59 -5.49 22.16 26.62
C LEU A 59 -6.48 22.01 25.45
N TYR A 60 -6.44 20.89 24.72
CA TYR A 60 -7.45 20.59 23.70
C TYR A 60 -7.98 19.16 23.72
N PHE A 61 -7.49 18.32 24.64
CA PHE A 61 -7.77 16.87 24.61
C PHE A 61 -8.25 16.26 25.94
N ILE A 62 -8.76 17.06 26.88
CA ILE A 62 -9.32 16.52 28.14
C ILE A 62 -10.66 17.17 28.51
N GLU A 63 -11.72 16.41 28.23
CA GLU A 63 -12.93 16.10 29.02
C GLU A 63 -13.35 14.73 28.44
N GLU A 64 -13.33 13.56 29.07
CA GLU A 64 -13.51 13.14 30.45
C GLU A 64 -12.72 11.83 30.74
N SER A 65 -12.68 11.50 32.03
CA SER A 65 -12.64 10.15 32.63
C SER A 65 -11.33 9.71 33.31
N ASN A 66 -11.42 9.70 34.65
CA ASN A 66 -10.56 8.97 35.58
C ASN A 66 -11.15 7.58 35.85
N ALA A 67 -10.32 6.54 35.89
CA ALA A 67 -10.11 5.68 37.07
C ALA A 67 -9.30 4.42 36.72
N ILE A 68 -8.11 4.34 37.30
CA ILE A 68 -7.20 3.18 37.25
C ILE A 68 -7.51 2.24 38.42
N ALA A 69 -7.55 0.94 38.13
CA ALA A 69 -7.14 -0.13 39.06
C ALA A 69 -6.90 -1.46 38.30
N ASN A 70 -5.74 -2.06 38.57
CA ASN A 70 -5.38 -3.49 38.49
C ASN A 70 -5.46 -4.26 37.15
N GLY A 71 -4.29 -4.72 36.68
CA GLY A 71 -4.12 -5.65 35.56
C GLY A 71 -4.18 -4.94 34.20
N ILE A 72 -3.25 -5.25 33.29
CA ILE A 72 -3.15 -4.60 31.98
C ILE A 72 -4.53 -4.64 31.29
N LYS A 73 -5.18 -3.47 31.14
CA LYS A 73 -6.43 -3.33 30.41
C LYS A 73 -6.11 -3.20 28.94
N TRP A 74 -6.23 -4.30 28.21
CA TRP A 74 -6.20 -4.27 26.75
C TRP A 74 -7.27 -3.32 26.22
N PRO A 75 -6.96 -2.47 25.22
CA PRO A 75 -7.96 -1.66 24.54
C PRO A 75 -9.12 -2.54 24.07
N LYS A 76 -10.33 -2.16 24.47
CA LYS A 76 -11.58 -2.82 24.09
C LYS A 76 -12.41 -1.89 23.21
N PRO A 77 -13.29 -2.46 22.35
CA PRO A 77 -14.25 -1.66 21.61
C PRO A 77 -15.11 -0.79 22.55
N ILE A 78 -15.25 0.49 22.22
CA ILE A 78 -16.06 1.45 22.99
C ILE A 78 -17.42 1.62 22.29
N VAL A 79 -18.19 0.53 22.25
CA VAL A 79 -19.51 0.50 21.58
C VAL A 79 -20.45 -0.45 22.31
N SER A 80 -21.74 -0.08 22.39
CA SER A 80 -22.74 -0.97 22.97
C SER A 80 -23.00 -2.17 22.04
N PRO A 81 -23.30 -3.37 22.57
CA PRO A 81 -23.62 -4.53 21.74
C PRO A 81 -24.76 -4.26 20.74
N ALA A 82 -25.78 -3.50 21.13
CA ALA A 82 -26.92 -3.17 20.28
C ALA A 82 -26.52 -2.24 19.10
N SER A 83 -25.73 -1.19 19.38
CA SER A 83 -25.21 -0.29 18.36
C SER A 83 -24.31 -1.04 17.37
N SER A 84 -23.46 -1.92 17.89
CA SER A 84 -22.56 -2.73 17.06
C SER A 84 -23.33 -3.74 16.20
N SER A 85 -24.31 -4.46 16.75
CA SER A 85 -25.22 -5.32 15.97
C SER A 85 -25.86 -4.56 14.80
N LYS A 86 -26.35 -3.34 15.05
CA LYS A 86 -26.94 -2.51 13.99
C LYS A 86 -25.92 -2.12 12.93
N ALA A 87 -24.73 -1.68 13.34
CA ALA A 87 -23.64 -1.31 12.43
C ALA A 87 -23.21 -2.47 11.51
N ILE A 88 -23.29 -3.71 11.99
CA ILE A 88 -23.03 -4.92 11.20
C ILE A 88 -24.20 -5.28 10.29
N SER A 89 -25.45 -5.15 10.74
CA SER A 89 -26.60 -5.33 9.84
C SER A 89 -26.56 -4.36 8.66
N ASP A 90 -26.14 -3.11 8.89
CA ASP A 90 -25.99 -2.11 7.82
C ASP A 90 -24.82 -2.45 6.87
N LEU A 91 -23.72 -3.02 7.41
CA LEU A 91 -22.63 -3.56 6.60
C LEU A 91 -23.11 -4.70 5.70
N ILE A 92 -23.83 -5.67 6.26
CA ILE A 92 -24.38 -6.81 5.51
C ILE A 92 -25.28 -6.30 4.39
N SER A 93 -26.13 -5.31 4.68
CA SER A 93 -27.00 -4.68 3.67
C SER A 93 -26.19 -4.05 2.53
N ARG A 94 -25.14 -3.28 2.83
CA ARG A 94 -24.28 -2.67 1.78
C ARG A 94 -23.53 -3.72 0.96
N VAL A 95 -22.97 -4.76 1.60
CA VAL A 95 -22.24 -5.82 0.89
C VAL A 95 -23.16 -6.58 -0.06
N LEU A 96 -24.43 -6.78 0.31
CA LEU A 96 -25.44 -7.41 -0.52
C LEU A 96 -26.25 -6.42 -1.39
N ASP A 97 -25.76 -5.20 -1.59
CA ASP A 97 -26.41 -4.17 -2.42
C ASP A 97 -27.88 -3.89 -2.06
N GLY A 98 -28.22 -3.99 -0.77
CA GLY A 98 -29.58 -3.80 -0.27
C GLY A 98 -30.54 -4.96 -0.58
N ALA A 99 -30.03 -6.11 -1.04
CA ALA A 99 -30.86 -7.28 -1.34
C ALA A 99 -31.71 -7.70 -0.11
N PRO A 100 -32.97 -8.14 -0.30
CA PRO A 100 -33.85 -8.54 0.80
C PRO A 100 -33.25 -9.65 1.69
N ALA A 101 -32.40 -10.51 1.13
CA ALA A 101 -31.66 -11.53 1.84
C ALA A 101 -30.79 -10.99 2.98
N ALA A 102 -30.36 -9.72 2.95
CA ALA A 102 -29.63 -9.09 4.06
C ALA A 102 -30.42 -9.12 5.37
N SER A 103 -31.75 -8.99 5.30
CA SER A 103 -32.64 -9.04 6.48
C SER A 103 -32.77 -10.43 7.10
N LEU A 104 -32.32 -11.48 6.40
CA LEU A 104 -32.31 -12.86 6.89
C LEU A 104 -31.09 -13.16 7.76
N PHE A 105 -30.11 -12.25 7.84
CA PHE A 105 -29.02 -12.34 8.81
C PHE A 105 -29.41 -11.66 10.14
N GLN A 106 -29.52 -12.47 11.18
CA GLN A 106 -29.77 -12.02 12.54
C GLN A 106 -28.43 -11.85 13.27
N VAL A 107 -28.09 -10.63 13.72
CA VAL A 107 -26.79 -10.34 14.34
C VAL A 107 -26.93 -10.08 15.83
N SER A 108 -26.22 -10.85 16.64
CA SER A 108 -26.20 -10.75 18.10
C SER A 108 -24.77 -10.61 18.63
N ILE A 109 -24.44 -9.44 19.19
CA ILE A 109 -23.16 -9.22 19.86
C ILE A 109 -23.28 -9.59 21.34
N ASN A 110 -22.44 -10.50 21.81
CA ASN A 110 -22.33 -10.93 23.20
C ASN A 110 -20.87 -10.97 23.63
N THR A 111 -20.44 -9.98 24.41
CA THR A 111 -19.05 -9.82 24.87
C THR A 111 -18.54 -11.00 25.70
N ASP A 112 -19.44 -11.74 26.34
CA ASP A 112 -19.08 -12.88 27.20
C ASP A 112 -18.64 -14.11 26.39
N LEU A 113 -18.85 -14.10 25.06
CA LEU A 113 -18.34 -15.16 24.17
C LEU A 113 -16.82 -15.14 24.04
N ALA A 114 -16.16 -14.01 24.33
CA ALA A 114 -14.72 -13.86 24.17
C ALA A 114 -13.95 -14.88 25.03
N VAL A 115 -12.93 -15.50 24.46
CA VAL A 115 -12.09 -16.49 25.15
C VAL A 115 -10.71 -15.89 25.37
N ASN A 116 -10.34 -15.62 26.63
CA ASN A 116 -9.06 -14.98 26.99
C ASN A 116 -8.81 -13.66 26.25
N GLY A 117 -9.87 -12.87 26.05
CA GLY A 117 -9.82 -11.61 25.30
C GLY A 117 -9.78 -11.77 23.77
N LYS A 118 -9.73 -12.99 23.25
CA LYS A 118 -9.76 -13.27 21.81
C LYS A 118 -11.19 -13.29 21.29
N ASP A 119 -11.36 -12.83 20.06
CA ASP A 119 -12.65 -12.81 19.41
C ASP A 119 -13.18 -14.22 19.13
N VAL A 120 -14.50 -14.34 19.21
CA VAL A 120 -15.24 -15.56 18.94
C VAL A 120 -16.44 -15.24 18.08
N PHE A 121 -16.76 -16.12 17.13
CA PHE A 121 -18.05 -16.11 16.47
C PHE A 121 -18.66 -17.51 16.40
N GLU A 122 -19.99 -17.52 16.27
CA GLU A 122 -20.83 -18.68 16.09
C GLU A 122 -21.82 -18.41 14.94
N LEU A 123 -21.97 -19.40 14.06
CA LEU A 123 -22.93 -19.40 12.96
C LEU A 123 -23.90 -20.58 13.11
N SER A 124 -25.20 -20.31 13.05
CA SER A 124 -26.25 -21.34 13.02
C SER A 124 -27.44 -20.88 12.18
N ASN A 125 -28.38 -21.79 11.89
CA ASN A 125 -29.68 -21.35 11.38
C ASN A 125 -30.39 -20.52 12.46
N GLY A 126 -31.07 -19.45 12.05
CA GLY A 126 -31.82 -18.57 12.93
C GLY A 126 -33.19 -19.12 13.29
N SER A 127 -33.91 -18.40 14.15
CA SER A 127 -35.24 -18.80 14.62
C SER A 127 -36.33 -18.63 13.56
N ALA A 128 -36.13 -17.71 12.60
CA ALA A 128 -37.02 -17.54 11.46
C ALA A 128 -36.64 -18.53 10.33
N PRO A 129 -37.61 -19.13 9.63
CA PRO A 129 -37.31 -20.02 8.50
C PRO A 129 -36.39 -19.35 7.46
N GLY A 130 -35.30 -20.03 7.09
CA GLY A 130 -34.35 -19.54 6.09
C GLY A 130 -33.42 -18.41 6.56
N SER A 131 -33.45 -18.05 7.85
CA SER A 131 -32.54 -17.06 8.43
C SER A 131 -31.24 -17.70 8.96
N ILE A 132 -30.19 -16.88 9.05
CA ILE A 132 -28.89 -17.25 9.63
C ILE A 132 -28.65 -16.38 10.86
N LEU A 133 -28.30 -17.00 11.99
CA LEU A 133 -27.90 -16.33 13.21
C LEU A 133 -26.37 -16.22 13.25
N ILE A 134 -25.90 -14.98 13.38
CA ILE A 134 -24.51 -14.63 13.68
C ILE A 134 -24.48 -14.20 15.15
N SER A 135 -23.81 -14.98 15.99
CA SER A 135 -23.49 -14.57 17.37
C SER A 135 -22.00 -14.38 17.54
N ALA A 136 -21.55 -13.24 18.08
CA ALA A 136 -20.11 -12.96 18.16
C ALA A 136 -19.72 -12.09 19.36
N SER A 137 -18.45 -12.15 19.76
CA SER A 137 -17.89 -11.35 20.87
C SER A 137 -17.86 -9.85 20.59
N THR A 138 -17.66 -9.47 19.33
CA THR A 138 -17.52 -8.09 18.87
C THR A 138 -18.16 -7.93 17.49
N GLY A 139 -18.45 -6.69 17.06
CA GLY A 139 -18.96 -6.45 15.71
C GLY A 139 -17.96 -6.86 14.61
N VAL A 140 -16.65 -6.68 14.82
CA VAL A 140 -15.62 -7.20 13.91
C VAL A 140 -15.70 -8.72 13.79
N ALA A 141 -15.86 -9.44 14.91
CA ALA A 141 -16.02 -10.89 14.87
C ALA A 141 -17.32 -11.31 14.13
N ALA A 142 -18.40 -10.55 14.24
CA ALA A 142 -19.63 -10.78 13.48
C ALA A 142 -19.47 -10.48 11.99
N ALA A 143 -18.74 -9.43 11.60
CA ALA A 143 -18.43 -9.14 10.21
C ALA A 143 -17.53 -10.23 9.59
N TRP A 144 -16.55 -10.73 10.34
CA TRP A 144 -15.76 -11.89 9.94
C TRP A 144 -16.63 -13.15 9.81
N ALA A 145 -17.57 -13.39 10.72
CA ALA A 145 -18.51 -14.51 10.63
C ALA A 145 -19.38 -14.43 9.36
N PHE A 146 -19.84 -13.24 9.01
CA PHE A 146 -20.55 -13.00 7.75
C PHE A 146 -19.65 -13.31 6.54
N ASN A 147 -18.41 -12.82 6.52
CA ASN A 147 -17.47 -13.13 5.45
C ASN A 147 -17.12 -14.62 5.39
N TYR A 148 -17.00 -15.29 6.54
CA TYR A 148 -16.81 -16.75 6.62
C TYR A 148 -17.99 -17.48 5.99
N TYR A 149 -19.22 -17.06 6.29
CA TYR A 149 -20.42 -17.61 5.66
C TYR A 149 -20.39 -17.40 4.14
N LEU A 150 -20.07 -16.18 3.68
CA LEU A 150 -19.92 -15.89 2.25
C LEU A 150 -18.92 -16.85 1.61
N LYS A 151 -17.75 -17.03 2.22
CA LYS A 151 -16.68 -17.83 1.65
C LYS A 151 -16.98 -19.32 1.63
N TYR A 152 -17.29 -19.88 2.79
CA TYR A 152 -17.27 -21.33 2.98
C TYR A 152 -18.64 -22.00 2.89
N ILE A 153 -19.71 -21.22 2.78
CA ILE A 153 -21.08 -21.73 2.67
C ILE A 153 -21.73 -21.24 1.37
N ALA A 154 -21.53 -19.97 1.00
CA ALA A 154 -22.15 -19.38 -0.17
C ALA A 154 -21.24 -19.28 -1.40
N ASP A 155 -20.02 -19.83 -1.39
CA ASP A 155 -19.04 -19.74 -2.49
C ASP A 155 -18.86 -18.32 -3.05
N SER A 156 -18.85 -17.32 -2.16
CA SER A 156 -18.83 -15.90 -2.47
C SER A 156 -17.55 -15.22 -1.96
N SER A 157 -17.22 -14.06 -2.51
CA SER A 157 -16.03 -13.30 -2.14
C SER A 157 -16.17 -11.79 -2.34
N VAL A 158 -15.45 -11.01 -1.54
CA VAL A 158 -15.43 -9.54 -1.58
C VAL A 158 -13.99 -9.06 -1.50
N TYR A 159 -13.57 -8.25 -2.46
CA TYR A 159 -12.23 -7.71 -2.61
C TYR A 159 -12.25 -6.22 -2.98
N TRP A 160 -11.08 -5.58 -3.10
CA TRP A 160 -11.01 -4.19 -3.55
C TRP A 160 -11.37 -4.06 -5.03
N SER A 161 -10.98 -5.04 -5.85
CA SER A 161 -11.24 -5.10 -7.27
C SER A 161 -12.71 -5.35 -7.60
N GLY A 162 -13.47 -5.97 -6.69
CA GLY A 162 -14.90 -6.22 -6.85
C GLY A 162 -15.39 -7.32 -5.92
N LYS A 163 -16.57 -7.85 -6.21
CA LYS A 163 -17.18 -8.93 -5.44
C LYS A 163 -17.88 -9.94 -6.34
N ASN A 164 -18.01 -11.14 -5.82
CA ASN A 164 -18.80 -12.22 -6.38
C ASN A 164 -19.71 -12.75 -5.28
N ILE A 165 -21.01 -12.50 -5.38
CA ILE A 165 -22.00 -12.85 -4.36
C ILE A 165 -23.02 -13.80 -4.98
N ARG A 166 -23.05 -15.03 -4.47
CA ARG A 166 -23.94 -16.11 -4.93
C ARG A 166 -25.16 -16.28 -4.01
N ILE A 167 -25.60 -15.20 -3.37
CA ILE A 167 -26.83 -15.20 -2.57
C ILE A 167 -27.97 -14.70 -3.47
N SER A 168 -29.05 -15.48 -3.59
CA SER A 168 -30.25 -15.04 -4.30
C SER A 168 -31.05 -14.06 -3.44
N ASP A 169 -31.87 -13.21 -4.08
CA ASP A 169 -32.59 -12.10 -3.42
C ASP A 169 -33.34 -12.45 -2.13
N ARG A 170 -33.73 -13.72 -1.92
CA ARG A 170 -34.56 -14.14 -0.78
C ARG A 170 -34.15 -15.44 -0.09
N THR A 171 -33.04 -16.06 -0.47
CA THR A 171 -32.68 -17.39 0.07
C THR A 171 -31.22 -17.48 0.46
N LEU A 172 -30.98 -17.80 1.73
CA LEU A 172 -29.67 -18.13 2.27
C LEU A 172 -29.46 -19.65 2.21
N PHE A 173 -28.20 -20.07 2.06
CA PHE A 173 -27.79 -21.45 2.17
C PHE A 173 -27.83 -21.89 3.64
N PRO A 174 -28.51 -23.01 3.98
CA PRO A 174 -28.64 -23.44 5.35
C PRO A 174 -27.32 -23.95 5.92
N ILE A 175 -27.11 -23.71 7.21
CA ILE A 175 -25.98 -24.26 7.96
C ILE A 175 -26.34 -25.68 8.41
N THR A 176 -25.58 -26.68 7.96
CA THR A 176 -25.84 -28.10 8.28
C THR A 176 -25.45 -28.44 9.73
N LYS A 177 -24.41 -27.80 10.26
CA LYS A 177 -23.94 -27.94 11.64
C LYS A 177 -23.51 -26.58 12.18
N PRO A 178 -23.88 -26.20 13.42
CA PRO A 178 -23.41 -24.97 14.03
C PRO A 178 -21.88 -24.88 13.99
N ILE A 179 -21.37 -23.71 13.64
CA ILE A 179 -19.94 -23.43 13.50
C ILE A 179 -19.55 -22.49 14.63
N ARG A 180 -18.45 -22.78 15.31
CA ARG A 180 -17.86 -21.91 16.33
C ARG A 180 -16.37 -21.77 16.08
N ILE A 181 -15.87 -20.55 15.97
CA ILE A 181 -14.43 -20.28 15.77
C ILE A 181 -13.95 -19.25 16.77
N VAL A 182 -12.79 -19.52 17.36
CA VAL A 182 -12.05 -18.61 18.24
C VAL A 182 -10.83 -18.11 17.46
N ALA A 183 -10.59 -16.80 17.47
CA ALA A 183 -9.39 -16.22 16.88
C ALA A 183 -8.12 -16.72 17.59
N ASN A 184 -7.03 -16.87 16.85
CA ASN A 184 -5.72 -17.21 17.37
C ASN A 184 -5.07 -16.04 18.11
N ASP A 185 -5.39 -14.80 17.72
CA ASP A 185 -4.73 -13.58 18.18
C ASP A 185 -5.72 -12.57 18.78
N LEU A 186 -5.20 -11.62 19.58
CA LEU A 186 -5.99 -10.53 20.16
C LEU A 186 -6.25 -9.42 19.14
N TYR A 187 -5.24 -9.11 18.33
CA TYR A 187 -5.29 -8.00 17.38
C TYR A 187 -5.03 -8.44 15.96
N ARG A 188 -5.79 -7.84 15.03
CA ARG A 188 -5.53 -7.87 13.60
C ARG A 188 -5.30 -6.44 13.14
N TRP A 189 -4.06 -6.15 12.77
CA TRP A 189 -3.60 -4.78 12.47
C TRP A 189 -3.81 -4.42 11.00
N TYR A 190 -4.24 -3.18 10.75
CA TYR A 190 -4.24 -2.57 9.43
C TYR A 190 -3.55 -1.21 9.44
N GLY A 191 -2.58 -1.07 8.54
CA GLY A 191 -2.13 0.22 8.04
C GLY A 191 -0.62 0.42 8.14
N ASN A 192 -0.11 1.19 7.19
CA ASN A 192 1.21 1.80 7.18
C ASN A 192 1.00 3.29 6.91
N PRO A 193 1.82 4.21 7.47
CA PRO A 193 1.76 5.62 7.11
C PRO A 193 1.70 5.85 5.59
N CYS A 194 2.47 5.07 4.81
CA CYS A 194 2.52 5.14 3.36
C CYS A 194 1.16 4.84 2.68
N THR A 195 0.33 3.95 3.24
CA THR A 195 -1.01 3.62 2.68
C THR A 195 -1.89 4.86 2.55
N PHE A 196 -1.75 5.79 3.49
CA PHE A 196 -2.51 7.04 3.53
C PHE A 196 -2.03 8.08 2.51
N SER A 197 -0.89 7.85 1.87
CA SER A 197 -0.40 8.65 0.74
C SER A 197 -0.60 7.94 -0.59
N TYR A 198 -0.14 6.69 -0.72
CA TYR A 198 -0.16 5.96 -1.99
C TYR A 198 -1.52 5.37 -2.38
N SER A 199 -2.50 5.38 -1.47
CA SER A 199 -3.84 4.85 -1.77
C SER A 199 -4.95 5.76 -1.25
N ALA A 200 -4.96 6.09 0.05
CA ALA A 200 -6.14 6.70 0.67
C ALA A 200 -6.19 8.23 0.67
N VAL A 201 -5.13 8.90 0.19
CA VAL A 201 -4.99 10.37 0.31
C VAL A 201 -6.15 11.14 -0.32
N PHE A 202 -6.71 10.63 -1.41
CA PHE A 202 -7.78 11.28 -2.16
C PHE A 202 -9.14 10.59 -1.96
N TRP A 203 -9.32 9.81 -0.90
CA TRP A 203 -10.62 9.18 -0.64
C TRP A 203 -11.62 10.15 0.00
N ASN A 204 -12.87 10.05 -0.44
CA ASN A 204 -14.01 10.59 0.29
C ASN A 204 -14.54 9.54 1.29
N PHE A 205 -15.58 9.90 2.06
CA PHE A 205 -16.12 9.00 3.07
C PHE A 205 -16.75 7.74 2.45
N SER A 206 -17.36 7.81 1.27
CA SER A 206 -17.96 6.63 0.64
C SER A 206 -16.92 5.55 0.34
N ARG A 207 -15.72 5.94 -0.16
CA ARG A 207 -14.62 4.99 -0.35
C ARG A 207 -14.05 4.50 0.98
N TRP A 208 -13.98 5.35 2.00
CA TRP A 208 -13.58 4.94 3.36
C TRP A 208 -14.57 3.95 4.00
N GLU A 209 -15.87 4.12 3.79
CA GLU A 209 -16.91 3.21 4.30
C GLU A 209 -16.73 1.81 3.70
N GLN A 210 -16.44 1.73 2.40
CA GLN A 210 -16.11 0.47 1.74
C GLN A 210 -14.85 -0.17 2.32
N GLU A 211 -13.80 0.62 2.60
CA GLU A 211 -12.57 0.09 3.20
C GLU A 211 -12.82 -0.43 4.61
N ILE A 212 -13.58 0.31 5.42
CA ILE A 212 -13.87 -0.08 6.81
C ILE A 212 -14.75 -1.34 6.83
N ASP A 213 -15.70 -1.47 5.91
CA ASP A 213 -16.48 -2.69 5.76
C ASP A 213 -15.58 -3.88 5.33
N TRP A 214 -14.65 -3.67 4.38
CA TRP A 214 -13.66 -4.68 4.00
C TRP A 214 -12.74 -5.07 5.17
N MET A 215 -12.25 -4.10 5.93
CA MET A 215 -11.44 -4.32 7.14
C MET A 215 -12.21 -5.21 8.13
N ALA A 216 -13.46 -4.87 8.42
CA ALA A 216 -14.30 -5.61 9.36
C ALA A 216 -14.55 -7.05 8.89
N MET A 217 -14.88 -7.20 7.60
CA MET A 217 -15.08 -8.51 6.96
C MET A 217 -13.82 -9.35 6.93
N ASN A 218 -12.63 -8.77 7.07
CA ASN A 218 -11.37 -9.49 7.19
C ASN A 218 -10.84 -9.56 8.64
N GLY A 219 -11.69 -9.25 9.63
CA GLY A 219 -11.41 -9.43 11.05
C GLY A 219 -10.45 -8.40 11.64
N ILE A 220 -10.13 -7.32 10.91
CA ILE A 220 -9.27 -6.23 11.40
C ILE A 220 -9.98 -5.48 12.53
N ASN A 221 -9.31 -5.36 13.68
CA ASN A 221 -9.86 -4.68 14.85
C ASN A 221 -8.95 -3.59 15.43
N LEU A 222 -7.72 -3.43 14.94
CA LEU A 222 -6.78 -2.39 15.36
C LEU A 222 -6.25 -1.66 14.12
N VAL A 223 -6.57 -0.37 13.99
CA VAL A 223 -6.40 0.34 12.71
C VAL A 223 -5.65 1.65 12.89
N TYR A 224 -4.63 1.90 12.08
CA TYR A 224 -3.96 3.18 12.07
C TYR A 224 -4.87 4.30 11.53
N ALA A 225 -5.14 5.36 12.29
CA ALA A 225 -6.09 6.41 11.92
C ALA A 225 -5.44 7.80 11.96
N THR A 226 -4.84 8.22 10.85
CA THR A 226 -4.07 9.49 10.75
C THR A 226 -4.74 10.61 9.97
N THR A 227 -5.89 10.34 9.34
CA THR A 227 -6.64 11.34 8.57
C THR A 227 -6.90 12.58 9.43
N GLY A 228 -6.64 13.77 8.88
CA GLY A 228 -6.87 15.05 9.56
C GLY A 228 -5.83 15.46 10.60
N MET A 229 -4.76 14.68 10.83
CA MET A 229 -3.71 15.02 11.81
C MET A 229 -3.09 16.41 11.57
N GLU A 230 -2.93 16.83 10.32
CA GLU A 230 -2.36 18.14 9.97
C GLU A 230 -3.21 19.31 10.48
N TYR A 231 -4.54 19.15 10.58
CA TYR A 231 -5.41 20.15 11.19
C TYR A 231 -5.03 20.39 12.66
N ILE A 232 -4.82 19.30 13.41
CA ILE A 232 -4.43 19.36 14.82
C ILE A 232 -3.05 20.00 14.97
N TYR A 233 -2.07 19.60 14.14
CA TYR A 233 -0.74 20.21 14.13
C TYR A 233 -0.81 21.70 13.82
N ASN A 234 -1.58 22.12 12.83
CA ASN A 234 -1.76 23.53 12.49
C ASN A 234 -2.32 24.32 13.67
N LYS A 235 -3.34 23.79 14.36
CA LYS A 235 -3.92 24.41 15.56
C LYS A 235 -2.92 24.53 16.71
N VAL A 236 -2.15 23.47 16.98
CA VAL A 236 -1.13 23.45 18.03
C VAL A 236 -0.05 24.49 17.74
N PHE A 237 0.51 24.53 16.53
CA PHE A 237 1.58 25.47 16.21
C PHE A 237 1.12 26.93 16.20
N LEU A 238 -0.11 27.22 15.73
CA LEU A 238 -0.67 28.56 15.85
C LEU A 238 -0.78 29.01 17.33
N ARG A 239 -1.20 28.12 18.23
CA ARG A 239 -1.25 28.41 19.69
C ARG A 239 0.14 28.62 20.30
N MET A 240 1.17 28.01 19.71
CA MET A 240 2.56 28.24 20.10
C MET A 240 3.16 29.54 19.55
N GLY A 241 2.41 30.28 18.73
CA GLY A 241 2.85 31.56 18.17
C GLY A 241 3.59 31.46 16.83
N PHE A 242 3.56 30.29 16.16
CA PHE A 242 4.04 30.20 14.78
C PHE A 242 3.04 30.90 13.84
N PRO A 243 3.50 31.78 12.92
CA PRO A 243 2.62 32.42 11.96
C PRO A 243 2.16 31.42 10.89
N GLN A 244 0.95 31.62 10.34
CA GLN A 244 0.41 30.74 9.28
C GLN A 244 1.34 30.63 8.07
N SER A 245 2.03 31.72 7.70
CA SER A 245 3.00 31.72 6.60
C SER A 245 4.20 30.78 6.81
N GLU A 246 4.57 30.49 8.06
CA GLU A 246 5.60 29.49 8.37
C GLU A 246 5.03 28.07 8.25
N LEU A 247 3.78 27.87 8.65
CA LEU A 247 3.09 26.57 8.57
C LEU A 247 2.75 26.17 7.13
N ASP A 248 2.40 27.13 6.28
CA ASP A 248 2.24 26.94 4.84
C ASP A 248 3.56 26.43 4.21
N ASN A 249 4.69 26.84 4.78
CA ASN A 249 6.03 26.36 4.43
C ASN A 249 6.55 25.26 5.38
N TYR A 250 5.68 24.49 6.00
CA TYR A 250 6.06 23.36 6.86
C TYR A 250 5.46 22.06 6.33
N PHE A 251 4.13 22.06 6.13
CA PHE A 251 3.42 20.91 5.59
C PHE A 251 3.83 20.62 4.14
N THR A 252 3.85 19.34 3.78
CA THR A 252 3.97 18.91 2.38
C THR A 252 2.64 19.05 1.66
N GLY A 253 2.62 18.79 0.36
CA GLY A 253 1.39 18.54 -0.38
C GLY A 253 0.68 17.26 0.09
N PRO A 254 -0.62 17.10 -0.25
CA PRO A 254 -1.45 15.98 0.19
C PRO A 254 -0.81 14.61 -0.05
N ALA A 255 -0.28 14.39 -1.26
CA ALA A 255 0.24 13.09 -1.70
C ALA A 255 1.53 12.67 -0.98
N PHE A 256 2.08 13.52 -0.09
CA PHE A 256 3.35 13.28 0.60
C PHE A 256 3.21 13.29 2.13
N LEU A 257 1.99 13.26 2.65
CA LEU A 257 1.73 13.40 4.09
C LEU A 257 2.30 12.24 4.93
N ALA A 258 2.47 11.04 4.37
CA ALA A 258 3.11 9.94 5.08
C ALA A 258 4.54 10.31 5.55
N TRP A 259 5.37 10.79 4.62
CA TRP A 259 6.76 11.19 4.89
C TRP A 259 6.85 12.46 5.73
N PHE A 260 5.84 13.34 5.65
CA PHE A 260 5.71 14.45 6.57
C PHE A 260 5.45 13.98 8.00
N ARG A 261 4.46 13.11 8.20
CA ARG A 261 4.07 12.58 9.53
C ARG A 261 5.19 11.79 10.19
N MET A 262 5.99 11.07 9.39
CA MET A 262 7.18 10.35 9.83
C MET A 262 8.42 11.25 10.03
N GLY A 263 8.31 12.56 9.77
CA GLY A 263 9.39 13.53 9.97
C GLY A 263 10.50 13.51 8.91
N ASN A 264 10.32 12.78 7.80
CA ASN A 264 11.31 12.67 6.73
C ASN A 264 11.31 13.88 5.79
N LEU A 265 10.15 14.54 5.64
CA LEU A 265 9.91 15.54 4.61
C LEU A 265 9.12 16.74 5.15
N GLN A 266 9.45 17.93 4.65
CA GLN A 266 8.71 19.17 4.91
C GLN A 266 8.64 19.96 3.60
N LYS A 267 7.67 20.89 3.46
CA LYS A 267 7.51 21.83 2.32
C LYS A 267 7.19 21.22 0.95
N HIS A 268 7.59 19.98 0.70
CA HIS A 268 7.53 19.35 -0.62
C HIS A 268 6.12 19.32 -1.19
N ALA A 269 5.93 19.88 -2.39
CA ALA A 269 4.65 19.96 -3.10
C ALA A 269 3.49 20.63 -2.32
N GLY A 270 3.77 21.38 -1.25
CA GLY A 270 2.80 22.18 -0.50
C GLY A 270 2.54 23.57 -1.11
N PRO A 271 1.79 24.46 -0.44
CA PRO A 271 1.21 24.32 0.90
C PRO A 271 -0.11 23.54 0.93
N LEU A 272 -0.56 23.12 2.12
CA LEU A 272 -1.95 22.67 2.34
C LEU A 272 -2.88 23.88 2.50
N SER A 273 -4.05 23.82 1.88
CA SER A 273 -5.06 24.88 2.05
C SER A 273 -5.82 24.73 3.38
N ASN A 274 -6.38 25.83 3.90
CA ASN A 274 -7.30 25.75 5.04
C ASN A 274 -8.52 24.86 4.75
N SER A 275 -9.00 24.84 3.50
CA SER A 275 -10.09 23.94 3.09
C SER A 275 -9.70 22.47 3.24
N TRP A 276 -8.49 22.10 2.83
CA TRP A 276 -7.95 20.75 3.05
C TRP A 276 -7.95 20.38 4.53
N HIS A 277 -7.41 21.24 5.40
CA HIS A 277 -7.40 20.97 6.84
C HIS A 277 -8.80 20.73 7.41
N GLN A 278 -9.79 21.54 7.02
CA GLN A 278 -11.16 21.40 7.51
C GLN A 278 -11.84 20.14 6.97
N SER A 279 -11.73 19.87 5.67
CA SER A 279 -12.37 18.71 5.04
C SER A 279 -11.80 17.40 5.60
N GLN A 280 -10.48 17.31 5.75
CA GLN A 280 -9.83 16.13 6.33
C GLN A 280 -10.19 15.93 7.82
N PHE A 281 -10.37 17.01 8.58
CA PHE A 281 -10.82 16.89 9.98
C PHE A 281 -12.27 16.38 10.08
N GLN A 282 -13.18 16.83 9.21
CA GLN A 282 -14.55 16.29 9.18
C GLN A 282 -14.58 14.84 8.71
N LEU A 283 -13.77 14.50 7.70
CA LEU A 283 -13.62 13.13 7.24
C LEU A 283 -13.10 12.21 8.35
N ALA A 284 -12.10 12.66 9.12
CA ALA A 284 -11.55 11.91 10.25
C ALA A 284 -12.62 11.55 11.29
N LYS A 285 -13.53 12.47 11.62
CA LYS A 285 -14.64 12.20 12.55
C LYS A 285 -15.57 11.10 12.04
N GLN A 286 -15.91 11.11 10.74
CA GLN A 286 -16.76 10.10 10.14
C GLN A 286 -16.09 8.72 10.13
N ILE A 287 -14.79 8.68 9.79
CA ILE A 287 -13.98 7.45 9.81
C ILE A 287 -13.94 6.86 11.22
N ILE A 288 -13.56 7.67 12.22
CA ILE A 288 -13.42 7.22 13.61
C ILE A 288 -14.76 6.73 14.17
N GLN A 289 -15.86 7.45 13.90
CA GLN A 289 -17.19 7.03 14.32
C GLN A 289 -17.55 5.67 13.74
N ARG A 290 -17.37 5.48 12.42
CA ARG A 290 -17.71 4.22 11.75
C ARG A 290 -16.86 3.05 12.26
N MET A 291 -15.55 3.26 12.45
CA MET A 291 -14.65 2.26 13.04
C MET A 291 -15.15 1.85 14.43
N THR A 292 -15.49 2.82 15.27
CA THR A 292 -15.96 2.59 16.64
C THR A 292 -17.31 1.86 16.65
N ASP A 293 -18.26 2.24 15.78
CA ASP A 293 -19.58 1.60 15.67
C ASP A 293 -19.48 0.11 15.33
N ILE A 294 -18.53 -0.27 14.47
CA ILE A 294 -18.25 -1.68 14.14
C ILE A 294 -17.53 -2.41 15.28
N GLY A 295 -16.87 -1.68 16.17
CA GLY A 295 -16.06 -2.22 17.25
C GLY A 295 -14.59 -2.42 16.90
N MET A 296 -14.06 -1.62 15.97
CA MET A 296 -12.62 -1.46 15.76
C MET A 296 -12.04 -0.45 16.77
N ILE A 297 -10.73 -0.51 16.95
CA ILE A 297 -9.96 0.41 17.80
C ILE A 297 -9.06 1.26 16.89
N PRO A 298 -9.39 2.55 16.68
CA PRO A 298 -8.53 3.45 15.92
C PRO A 298 -7.30 3.86 16.75
N VAL A 299 -6.11 3.68 16.17
CA VAL A 299 -4.83 4.13 16.71
C VAL A 299 -4.54 5.53 16.21
N LEU A 300 -4.68 6.48 17.12
CA LEU A 300 -4.51 7.91 16.85
C LEU A 300 -3.03 8.32 16.90
N PRO A 301 -2.65 9.36 16.15
CA PRO A 301 -1.29 9.86 16.18
C PRO A 301 -0.96 10.55 17.50
N ALA A 302 0.32 10.53 17.86
CA ALA A 302 0.88 11.24 19.01
C ALA A 302 2.10 12.06 18.59
N PHE A 303 2.50 13.00 19.46
CA PHE A 303 3.69 13.79 19.23
C PHE A 303 4.97 12.99 19.53
N THR A 304 5.87 12.91 18.56
CA THR A 304 7.12 12.13 18.64
C THR A 304 8.39 12.99 18.65
N GLY A 305 8.26 14.31 18.83
CA GLY A 305 9.41 15.21 18.98
C GLY A 305 9.80 16.02 17.75
N PHE A 306 9.15 15.81 16.59
CA PHE A 306 9.43 16.58 15.39
C PHE A 306 8.91 18.02 15.49
N MET A 307 9.83 18.98 15.45
CA MET A 307 9.57 20.42 15.53
C MET A 307 10.16 21.16 14.33
N PRO A 308 9.61 22.33 13.95
CA PRO A 308 10.29 23.24 13.05
C PRO A 308 11.69 23.62 13.61
N GLN A 309 12.74 23.28 12.87
CA GLN A 309 14.14 23.70 13.07
C GLN A 309 14.84 23.32 14.40
N THR A 310 14.83 22.06 14.81
CA THR A 310 15.76 21.58 15.86
C THR A 310 16.30 20.18 15.57
N ALA A 311 17.64 20.02 15.62
CA ALA A 311 18.30 18.71 15.67
C ALA A 311 19.29 18.68 16.85
N PRO A 312 19.30 17.62 17.67
CA PRO A 312 20.30 17.42 18.73
C PRO A 312 21.66 16.93 18.17
N SER A 313 22.68 16.91 19.03
CA SER A 313 24.10 16.89 18.65
C SER A 313 24.76 15.50 18.61
N SER A 314 24.13 14.44 19.11
CA SER A 314 24.66 13.07 19.08
C SER A 314 23.55 12.04 19.32
N PHE A 315 23.57 10.93 18.57
CA PHE A 315 22.49 9.93 18.55
C PHE A 315 22.93 8.51 18.98
N SER A 316 24.20 8.29 19.35
CA SER A 316 24.73 6.94 19.58
C SER A 316 24.84 6.52 21.06
N ASP A 317 24.50 7.41 21.98
CA ASP A 317 24.54 7.16 23.42
C ASP A 317 23.33 6.33 23.88
N LEU A 318 23.58 5.26 24.65
CA LEU A 318 22.54 4.31 25.06
C LEU A 318 21.53 4.95 26.01
N GLU A 319 22.00 5.75 26.98
CA GLU A 319 21.11 6.41 27.93
C GLU A 319 20.21 7.44 27.22
N TYR A 320 20.78 8.18 26.28
CA TYR A 320 20.02 9.07 25.40
C TYR A 320 18.92 8.31 24.63
N LEU A 321 19.24 7.16 24.02
CA LEU A 321 18.25 6.36 23.30
C LEU A 321 17.11 5.88 24.23
N ALA A 322 17.45 5.43 25.43
CA ALA A 322 16.46 5.03 26.43
C ALA A 322 15.56 6.21 26.85
N ASP A 323 16.15 7.39 27.05
CA ASP A 323 15.45 8.60 27.50
C ASP A 323 14.51 9.18 26.43
N VAL A 324 14.89 9.11 25.16
CA VAL A 324 14.02 9.55 24.04
C VAL A 324 12.71 8.77 24.07
N ASN A 325 12.79 7.44 24.17
CA ASN A 325 11.62 6.55 24.14
C ASN A 325 10.74 6.73 25.38
N ALA A 326 11.38 6.85 26.56
CA ALA A 326 10.71 7.12 27.82
C ALA A 326 9.96 8.46 27.80
N GLY A 327 10.59 9.50 27.25
CA GLY A 327 9.99 10.83 27.15
C GLY A 327 8.71 10.85 26.30
N ILE A 328 8.66 10.06 25.22
CA ILE A 328 7.48 9.97 24.35
C ILE A 328 6.29 9.36 25.11
N ILE A 329 6.46 8.18 25.70
CA ILE A 329 5.36 7.51 26.42
C ILE A 329 4.94 8.29 27.67
N GLN A 330 5.87 8.90 28.40
CA GLN A 330 5.55 9.73 29.56
C GLN A 330 4.66 10.92 29.16
N VAL A 331 4.93 11.56 28.01
CA VAL A 331 4.08 12.65 27.51
C VAL A 331 2.68 12.14 27.18
N MET A 332 2.54 10.98 26.54
CA MET A 332 1.21 10.38 26.30
C MET A 332 0.47 10.14 27.63
N GLN A 333 1.16 9.56 28.62
CA GLN A 333 0.60 9.19 29.92
C GLN A 333 0.20 10.37 30.81
N THR A 334 0.70 11.57 30.53
CA THR A 334 0.21 12.77 31.23
C THR A 334 -1.22 13.16 30.84
N VAL A 335 -1.72 12.69 29.70
CA VAL A 335 -3.07 12.95 29.18
C VAL A 335 -3.94 11.70 29.31
N ASP A 336 -3.40 10.54 28.93
CA ASP A 336 -4.07 9.23 29.02
C ASP A 336 -3.18 8.25 29.81
N PRO A 337 -3.42 8.07 31.12
CA PRO A 337 -2.61 7.17 31.95
C PRO A 337 -2.58 5.71 31.45
N ASP A 338 -3.60 5.28 30.70
CA ASP A 338 -3.71 3.94 30.13
C ASP A 338 -3.10 3.86 28.71
N ALA A 339 -2.46 4.94 28.23
CA ALA A 339 -1.91 5.02 26.88
C ALA A 339 -0.96 3.86 26.58
N ILE A 340 -1.18 3.24 25.42
CA ILE A 340 -0.27 2.26 24.82
C ILE A 340 0.28 2.86 23.55
N TRP A 341 1.60 2.96 23.46
CA TRP A 341 2.24 3.43 22.26
C TRP A 341 2.36 2.30 21.23
N VAL A 342 1.85 2.53 20.03
CA VAL A 342 2.12 1.66 18.87
C VAL A 342 3.29 2.22 18.07
N MET A 343 4.37 1.45 17.95
CA MET A 343 5.62 1.87 17.29
C MET A 343 6.00 0.93 16.14
N GLN A 344 6.41 1.49 15.00
CA GLN A 344 6.96 0.70 13.90
C GLN A 344 8.39 0.21 14.23
N ALA A 345 8.64 -1.08 14.10
CA ALA A 345 9.98 -1.66 14.31
C ALA A 345 10.89 -1.57 13.08
N TRP A 346 10.42 -0.95 11.98
CA TRP A 346 11.16 -0.81 10.71
C TRP A 346 12.55 -0.21 10.88
N LEU A 347 12.69 0.77 11.79
CA LEU A 347 13.97 1.41 12.08
C LEU A 347 15.06 0.39 12.46
N PHE A 348 14.70 -0.72 13.12
CA PHE A 348 15.64 -1.74 13.58
C PHE A 348 16.29 -2.56 12.46
N LEU A 349 15.81 -2.46 11.21
CA LEU A 349 16.45 -3.07 10.04
C LEU A 349 17.80 -2.41 9.70
N SER A 350 18.02 -1.16 10.09
CA SER A 350 19.30 -0.48 9.87
C SER A 350 20.43 -1.07 10.72
N ASN A 351 21.63 -1.13 10.15
CA ASN A 351 22.87 -1.55 10.85
C ASN A 351 23.19 -0.70 12.09
N PHE A 352 22.61 0.51 12.20
CA PHE A 352 22.72 1.31 13.42
C PHE A 352 22.13 0.59 14.63
N TRP A 353 21.06 -0.19 14.48
CA TRP A 353 20.32 -0.82 15.58
C TRP A 353 20.88 -2.20 15.94
N THR A 354 21.97 -2.19 16.71
CA THR A 354 22.54 -3.37 17.37
C THR A 354 21.63 -3.85 18.51
N ALA A 355 21.79 -5.10 18.96
CA ALA A 355 21.05 -5.66 20.10
C ALA A 355 21.09 -4.75 21.35
N ASP A 356 22.26 -4.24 21.74
CA ASP A 356 22.40 -3.36 22.92
C ASP A 356 21.63 -2.04 22.76
N ARG A 357 21.68 -1.43 21.57
CA ARG A 357 20.94 -0.20 21.25
C ARG A 357 19.44 -0.42 21.28
N VAL A 358 18.94 -1.52 20.70
CA VAL A 358 17.50 -1.83 20.72
C VAL A 358 17.05 -2.13 22.15
N LYS A 359 17.80 -2.95 22.88
CA LYS A 359 17.51 -3.26 24.29
C LYS A 359 17.46 -2.00 25.13
N SER A 360 18.43 -1.10 24.97
CA SER A 360 18.47 0.17 25.69
C SER A 360 17.31 1.09 25.29
N TYR A 361 17.05 1.26 23.99
CA TYR A 361 15.94 2.08 23.48
C TYR A 361 14.58 1.64 24.00
N LEU A 362 14.37 0.33 24.20
CA LEU A 362 13.12 -0.21 24.74
C LEU A 362 13.08 -0.29 26.28
N SER A 363 14.22 -0.14 26.96
CA SER A 363 14.37 -0.49 28.39
C SER A 363 13.58 0.37 29.37
N LYS A 364 13.39 1.66 29.06
CA LYS A 364 12.69 2.61 29.95
C LYS A 364 11.19 2.78 29.62
N VAL A 365 10.68 2.04 28.64
CA VAL A 365 9.23 1.97 28.38
C VAL A 365 8.65 0.85 29.24
N PRO A 366 7.59 1.09 30.03
CA PRO A 366 6.97 0.04 30.85
C PRO A 366 6.37 -1.08 29.98
N ILE A 367 6.55 -2.33 30.40
CA ILE A 367 5.88 -3.49 29.78
C ILE A 367 4.37 -3.29 29.83
N GLY A 368 3.69 -3.54 28.71
CA GLY A 368 2.25 -3.31 28.55
C GLY A 368 1.86 -1.95 28.00
N HIS A 369 2.80 -1.00 27.91
CA HIS A 369 2.56 0.32 27.33
C HIS A 369 3.22 0.53 25.95
N LEU A 370 3.68 -0.56 25.33
CA LEU A 370 4.26 -0.55 23.99
C LEU A 370 3.78 -1.78 23.20
N ILE A 371 3.34 -1.51 21.97
CA ILE A 371 3.09 -2.52 20.94
C ILE A 371 4.00 -2.20 19.75
N LEU A 372 4.88 -3.13 19.43
CA LEU A 372 5.75 -3.05 18.27
C LEU A 372 5.08 -3.66 17.04
N LEU A 373 5.04 -2.91 15.95
CA LEU A 373 4.71 -3.45 14.63
C LEU A 373 6.00 -4.01 14.03
N ASP A 374 6.20 -5.33 14.12
CA ASP A 374 7.28 -6.01 13.39
C ASP A 374 6.91 -6.00 11.91
N LEU A 375 7.37 -4.96 11.22
CA LEU A 375 6.69 -4.39 10.06
C LEU A 375 6.79 -5.30 8.83
N PHE A 376 7.94 -5.97 8.66
CA PHE A 376 8.25 -6.78 7.48
C PHE A 376 8.56 -8.23 7.86
N SER A 377 7.70 -8.79 8.72
CA SER A 377 7.96 -10.06 9.38
C SER A 377 7.93 -11.28 8.46
N GLU A 378 7.26 -11.19 7.31
CA GLU A 378 7.24 -12.24 6.30
C GLU A 378 8.58 -12.40 5.57
N ALA A 379 9.40 -11.36 5.52
CA ALA A 379 10.71 -11.42 4.87
C ALA A 379 11.87 -11.35 5.87
N ILE A 380 11.84 -10.38 6.79
CA ILE A 380 12.93 -10.05 7.70
C ILE A 380 12.39 -9.81 9.12
N PRO A 381 11.92 -10.86 9.83
CA PRO A 381 11.35 -10.73 11.16
C PRO A 381 12.37 -10.21 12.17
N GLN A 382 12.02 -9.18 12.93
CA GLN A 382 12.88 -8.61 13.96
C GLN A 382 12.65 -9.24 15.35
N TYR A 383 11.46 -9.81 15.60
CA TYR A 383 11.14 -10.43 16.89
C TYR A 383 12.16 -11.52 17.29
N SER A 384 12.62 -12.32 16.33
CA SER A 384 13.59 -13.40 16.57
C SER A 384 14.99 -12.87 16.84
N ARG A 385 15.35 -11.72 16.24
CA ARG A 385 16.63 -11.04 16.42
C ARG A 385 16.74 -10.37 17.79
N PHE A 386 15.63 -9.92 18.37
CA PHE A 386 15.60 -9.15 19.60
C PHE A 386 14.84 -9.84 20.73
N GLU A 387 14.89 -11.18 20.79
CA GLU A 387 14.33 -11.98 21.90
C GLU A 387 12.88 -11.64 22.23
N SER A 388 12.02 -11.60 21.21
CA SER A 388 10.63 -11.14 21.33
C SER A 388 10.54 -9.72 21.91
N PHE A 389 11.39 -8.83 21.40
CA PHE A 389 11.51 -7.42 21.81
C PHE A 389 11.67 -7.21 23.31
N TYR A 390 12.44 -8.09 23.97
CA TYR A 390 12.78 -8.00 25.39
C TYR A 390 11.57 -7.89 26.32
N GLY A 391 10.46 -8.55 25.97
CA GLY A 391 9.23 -8.60 26.77
C GLY A 391 8.13 -7.65 26.32
N HIS A 392 8.40 -6.73 25.39
CA HIS A 392 7.37 -5.86 24.83
C HIS A 392 6.48 -6.61 23.84
N TYR A 393 5.20 -6.23 23.82
CA TYR A 393 4.24 -6.86 22.93
C TYR A 393 4.51 -6.47 21.47
N TYR A 394 4.22 -7.39 20.55
CA TYR A 394 4.36 -7.10 19.13
C TYR A 394 3.29 -7.76 18.27
N ILE A 395 3.11 -7.20 17.07
CA ILE A 395 2.25 -7.73 16.01
C ILE A 395 3.16 -8.15 14.87
N TRP A 396 3.02 -9.39 14.42
CA TRP A 396 3.66 -9.88 13.20
C TRP A 396 2.92 -9.25 12.02
N ASN A 397 3.59 -8.46 11.19
CA ASN A 397 2.95 -7.87 10.01
C ASN A 397 3.55 -8.41 8.72
N MET A 398 2.67 -8.57 7.73
CA MET A 398 3.05 -8.68 6.33
C MET A 398 3.14 -7.26 5.74
N LEU A 399 4.33 -6.83 5.30
CA LEU A 399 4.50 -5.56 4.58
C LEU A 399 4.04 -5.72 3.14
N HIS A 400 4.56 -6.73 2.46
CA HIS A 400 4.30 -7.10 1.08
C HIS A 400 4.64 -5.98 0.07
N ASP A 401 3.81 -4.95 -0.02
CA ASP A 401 3.92 -3.92 -1.05
C ASP A 401 4.74 -2.69 -0.63
N PHE A 402 5.50 -2.17 -1.60
CA PHE A 402 6.25 -0.93 -1.55
C PHE A 402 5.80 -0.01 -2.68
N GLY A 403 5.50 1.25 -2.38
CA GLY A 403 5.09 2.27 -3.35
C GLY A 403 3.68 2.09 -3.95
N GLY A 404 2.92 1.07 -3.56
CA GLY A 404 1.68 0.69 -4.26
C GLY A 404 1.96 0.15 -5.66
N ASN A 405 3.10 -0.53 -5.86
CA ASN A 405 3.48 -1.04 -7.17
C ASN A 405 2.65 -2.30 -7.48
N ASN A 406 2.03 -2.34 -8.65
CA ASN A 406 1.09 -3.41 -9.00
C ASN A 406 1.74 -4.55 -9.81
N PHE A 407 2.87 -5.07 -9.35
CA PHE A 407 3.50 -6.29 -9.88
C PHE A 407 2.88 -7.54 -9.25
N LEU A 408 2.95 -8.69 -9.91
CA LEU A 408 2.58 -9.98 -9.31
C LEU A 408 3.71 -10.54 -8.46
N PHE A 409 3.53 -10.63 -7.14
CA PHE A 409 4.48 -11.28 -6.24
C PHE A 409 3.87 -11.63 -4.89
N GLY A 410 4.53 -12.52 -4.15
CA GLY A 410 4.20 -12.83 -2.78
C GLY A 410 4.87 -14.10 -2.28
N SER A 411 4.77 -14.35 -0.98
CA SER A 411 5.21 -15.60 -0.38
C SER A 411 4.14 -16.21 0.50
N LEU A 412 3.30 -17.04 -0.11
CA LEU A 412 2.33 -17.88 0.60
C LEU A 412 3.04 -18.76 1.64
N ILE A 413 4.24 -19.26 1.35
CA ILE A 413 4.99 -20.10 2.30
C ILE A 413 5.41 -19.35 3.55
N ASN A 414 5.92 -18.13 3.41
CA ASN A 414 6.34 -17.36 4.57
C ASN A 414 5.13 -16.88 5.38
N VAL A 415 4.01 -16.57 4.72
CA VAL A 415 2.75 -16.20 5.39
C VAL A 415 2.11 -17.39 6.09
N THR A 416 2.23 -18.61 5.56
CA THR A 416 1.77 -19.84 6.24
C THR A 416 2.57 -20.10 7.51
N ASN A 417 3.89 -20.00 7.45
CA ASN A 417 4.78 -20.45 8.53
C ASN A 417 5.11 -19.35 9.55
N GLY A 418 5.18 -18.09 9.10
CA GLY A 418 5.67 -16.94 9.87
C GLY A 418 4.87 -16.66 11.14
N PRO A 419 3.54 -16.45 11.06
CA PRO A 419 2.69 -16.24 12.23
C PRO A 419 2.77 -17.39 13.24
N GLN A 420 2.78 -18.64 12.77
CA GLN A 420 2.90 -19.79 13.66
C GLN A 420 4.23 -19.82 14.38
N ALA A 421 5.34 -19.60 13.66
CA ALA A 421 6.67 -19.54 14.26
C ALA A 421 6.78 -18.42 15.30
N ALA A 422 6.14 -17.27 15.05
CA ALA A 422 6.10 -16.17 16.00
C ALA A 422 5.24 -16.48 17.24
N ARG A 423 4.11 -17.20 17.10
CA ARG A 423 3.26 -17.65 18.22
C ARG A 423 3.90 -18.75 19.07
N THR A 424 4.79 -19.56 18.51
CA THR A 424 5.47 -20.64 19.24
C THR A 424 6.90 -20.30 19.64
N PHE A 425 7.37 -19.09 19.31
CA PHE A 425 8.67 -18.60 19.74
C PHE A 425 8.77 -18.61 21.27
N SER A 426 9.91 -19.07 21.80
CA SER A 426 10.09 -19.20 23.26
C SER A 426 9.97 -17.84 23.94
N GLY A 427 9.07 -17.73 24.93
CA GLY A 427 8.80 -16.46 25.60
C GLY A 427 8.18 -15.40 24.68
N THR A 428 7.43 -15.81 23.65
CA THR A 428 6.77 -14.86 22.74
C THR A 428 5.82 -13.91 23.47
N HIS A 429 5.87 -12.65 23.04
CA HIS A 429 4.93 -11.60 23.40
C HIS A 429 4.13 -11.15 22.17
N MET A 430 3.98 -12.04 21.17
CA MET A 430 3.12 -11.81 20.02
C MET A 430 1.66 -11.71 20.47
N ILE A 431 0.97 -10.67 20.02
CA ILE A 431 -0.45 -10.45 20.32
C ILE A 431 -1.33 -10.32 19.07
N GLY A 432 -0.73 -10.35 17.88
CA GLY A 432 -1.47 -10.09 16.65
C GLY A 432 -0.74 -10.48 15.37
N VAL A 433 -1.54 -10.62 14.31
CA VAL A 433 -1.11 -10.65 12.90
C VAL A 433 -1.63 -9.38 12.23
N GLY A 434 -0.94 -8.85 11.23
CA GLY A 434 -1.43 -7.66 10.53
C GLY A 434 -0.86 -7.48 9.14
N ILE A 435 -1.32 -6.41 8.50
CA ILE A 435 -0.85 -5.98 7.18
C ILE A 435 -0.43 -4.52 7.23
N THR A 436 0.73 -4.24 6.63
CA THR A 436 1.39 -2.93 6.68
C THR A 436 1.86 -2.47 5.30
N MET A 437 1.14 -2.82 4.26
CA MET A 437 1.43 -2.46 2.87
C MET A 437 1.53 -0.96 2.63
N GLU A 438 2.49 -0.54 1.82
CA GLU A 438 2.60 0.87 1.45
C GLU A 438 1.45 1.34 0.55
N GLY A 439 0.89 0.46 -0.28
CA GLY A 439 -0.32 0.69 -1.06
C GLY A 439 -1.17 -0.58 -1.24
N ILE A 440 -2.45 -0.39 -1.56
CA ILE A 440 -3.43 -1.48 -1.76
C ILE A 440 -3.87 -1.60 -3.23
N ASN A 441 -4.92 -2.39 -3.51
CA ASN A 441 -5.48 -2.65 -4.84
C ASN A 441 -4.56 -3.48 -5.77
N GLN A 442 -3.78 -4.41 -5.19
CA GLN A 442 -2.98 -5.41 -5.90
C GLN A 442 -2.91 -6.71 -5.08
N ASN A 443 -2.53 -7.82 -5.72
CA ASN A 443 -2.22 -9.11 -5.07
C ASN A 443 -3.20 -9.54 -3.97
N GLU A 444 -4.51 -9.42 -4.21
CA GLU A 444 -5.58 -9.62 -3.20
C GLU A 444 -5.51 -10.98 -2.49
N ILE A 445 -5.01 -12.00 -3.20
CA ILE A 445 -4.74 -13.33 -2.68
C ILE A 445 -3.83 -13.32 -1.44
N MET A 446 -2.82 -12.45 -1.41
CA MET A 446 -1.86 -12.36 -0.30
C MET A 446 -2.51 -11.76 0.94
N TYR A 447 -3.35 -10.74 0.77
CA TYR A 447 -4.03 -10.06 1.88
C TYR A 447 -5.12 -10.93 2.50
N GLU A 448 -5.92 -11.62 1.67
CA GLU A 448 -6.88 -12.61 2.17
C GLU A 448 -6.15 -13.69 2.97
N PHE A 449 -5.06 -14.24 2.41
CA PHE A 449 -4.34 -15.34 3.04
C PHE A 449 -3.68 -14.93 4.36
N ALA A 450 -3.09 -13.74 4.43
CA ALA A 450 -2.42 -13.23 5.62
C ALA A 450 -3.40 -12.98 6.78
N LEU A 451 -4.54 -12.34 6.51
CA LEU A 451 -5.54 -12.04 7.55
C LEU A 451 -6.26 -13.31 8.03
N GLU A 452 -6.38 -14.31 7.17
CA GLU A 452 -6.92 -15.61 7.57
C GLU A 452 -6.06 -16.35 8.59
N GLN A 453 -4.75 -16.06 8.69
CA GLN A 453 -3.86 -16.72 9.65
C GLN A 453 -4.26 -16.49 11.12
N SER A 454 -5.03 -15.43 11.42
CA SER A 454 -5.59 -15.21 12.75
C SER A 454 -6.80 -16.10 13.07
N TRP A 455 -7.31 -16.87 12.11
CA TRP A 455 -8.54 -17.64 12.25
C TRP A 455 -8.39 -19.13 11.87
N ARG A 456 -7.18 -19.55 11.50
CA ARG A 456 -6.92 -20.94 11.07
C ARG A 456 -5.62 -21.50 11.61
N ASN A 457 -5.50 -22.82 11.52
CA ASN A 457 -4.23 -23.51 11.66
C ASN A 457 -3.38 -23.35 10.39
N PRO A 458 -2.04 -23.43 10.51
CA PRO A 458 -1.15 -23.43 9.35
C PRO A 458 -1.48 -24.57 8.40
N LEU A 459 -1.39 -24.30 7.10
CA LEU A 459 -1.67 -25.26 6.04
C LEU A 459 -0.39 -25.96 5.59
N ASN A 460 -0.44 -27.26 5.34
CA ASN A 460 0.61 -27.95 4.58
C ASN A 460 0.47 -27.66 3.06
N ASP A 461 1.39 -28.18 2.24
CA ASP A 461 1.39 -27.90 0.80
C ASP A 461 0.15 -28.41 0.05
N ILE A 462 -0.46 -29.52 0.49
CA ILE A 462 -1.69 -30.04 -0.11
C ILE A 462 -2.85 -29.11 0.24
N GLU A 463 -2.98 -28.79 1.53
CA GLU A 463 -4.04 -27.90 2.03
C GLU A 463 -3.93 -26.48 1.45
N LEU A 464 -2.71 -25.99 1.19
CA LEU A 464 -2.50 -24.71 0.52
C LEU A 464 -2.99 -24.75 -0.93
N ASN A 465 -2.76 -25.84 -1.66
CA ASN A 465 -3.31 -26.00 -3.01
C ASN A 465 -4.84 -26.09 -2.99
N ASP A 466 -5.44 -26.76 -2.00
CA ASP A 466 -6.89 -26.78 -1.83
C ASP A 466 -7.45 -25.39 -1.51
N TRP A 467 -6.73 -24.60 -0.69
CA TRP A 467 -7.09 -23.23 -0.42
C TRP A 467 -7.05 -22.36 -1.69
N LEU A 468 -6.03 -22.53 -2.54
CA LEU A 468 -5.92 -21.85 -3.83
C LEU A 468 -7.11 -22.20 -4.75
N ILE A 469 -7.48 -23.48 -4.84
CA ILE A 469 -8.67 -23.89 -5.60
C ILE A 469 -9.91 -23.19 -5.05
N GLY A 470 -10.09 -23.20 -3.73
CA GLY A 470 -11.21 -22.53 -3.08
C GLY A 470 -11.25 -21.03 -3.36
N PHE A 471 -10.09 -20.35 -3.33
CA PHE A 471 -9.98 -18.92 -3.67
C PHE A 471 -10.53 -18.64 -5.07
N VAL A 472 -10.10 -19.39 -6.08
CA VAL A 472 -10.52 -19.22 -7.46
C VAL A 472 -12.00 -19.53 -7.65
N MET A 473 -12.47 -20.62 -7.03
CA MET A 473 -13.89 -20.99 -7.06
C MET A 473 -14.75 -19.83 -6.55
N ARG A 474 -14.48 -19.30 -5.34
CA ARG A 474 -15.26 -18.18 -4.79
C ARG A 474 -15.14 -16.89 -5.59
N ARG A 475 -14.01 -16.69 -6.26
CA ARG A 475 -13.72 -15.48 -7.04
C ARG A 475 -14.45 -15.48 -8.38
N TYR A 476 -14.55 -16.63 -9.06
CA TYR A 476 -15.07 -16.71 -10.43
C TYR A 476 -16.40 -17.44 -10.58
N THR A 477 -16.90 -18.13 -9.55
CA THR A 477 -18.17 -18.88 -9.64
C THR A 477 -19.31 -17.99 -10.13
N GLY A 478 -20.04 -18.44 -11.13
CA GLY A 478 -21.24 -17.76 -11.61
C GLY A 478 -22.33 -18.79 -11.93
N ASP A 479 -23.08 -18.55 -12.99
CA ASP A 479 -24.07 -19.52 -13.50
C ASP A 479 -23.43 -20.79 -14.06
N ARG A 480 -22.12 -20.76 -14.33
CA ARG A 480 -21.33 -21.88 -14.83
C ARG A 480 -20.26 -22.30 -13.83
N PRO A 481 -19.88 -23.59 -13.81
CA PRO A 481 -18.71 -24.06 -13.09
C PRO A 481 -17.46 -23.32 -13.54
N VAL A 482 -16.53 -23.09 -12.61
CA VAL A 482 -15.22 -22.53 -12.96
C VAL A 482 -14.43 -23.56 -13.78
N PRO A 483 -13.92 -23.21 -14.98
CA PRO A 483 -13.12 -24.12 -15.79
C PRO A 483 -11.88 -24.61 -15.06
N SER A 484 -11.52 -25.88 -15.29
CA SER A 484 -10.30 -26.48 -14.71
C SER A 484 -9.02 -25.76 -15.14
N SER A 485 -9.02 -25.13 -16.32
CA SER A 485 -7.91 -24.30 -16.79
C SER A 485 -7.65 -23.10 -15.87
N ALA A 486 -8.69 -22.39 -15.42
CA ALA A 486 -8.54 -21.30 -14.46
C ALA A 486 -8.02 -21.79 -13.09
N LEU A 487 -8.51 -22.94 -12.60
CA LEU A 487 -8.03 -23.54 -11.35
C LEU A 487 -6.53 -23.88 -11.44
N TYR A 488 -6.14 -24.53 -12.53
CA TYR A 488 -4.75 -24.94 -12.75
C TYR A 488 -3.81 -23.73 -12.97
N ALA A 489 -4.29 -22.67 -13.64
CA ALA A 489 -3.54 -21.43 -13.80
C ALA A 489 -3.14 -20.82 -12.44
N TRP A 490 -4.08 -20.74 -11.50
CA TRP A 490 -3.80 -20.20 -10.16
C TRP A 490 -2.95 -21.12 -9.29
N GLN A 491 -3.01 -22.43 -9.48
CA GLN A 491 -2.05 -23.34 -8.86
C GLN A 491 -0.63 -23.10 -9.39
N LEU A 492 -0.46 -22.84 -10.70
CA LEU A 492 0.83 -22.46 -11.27
C LEU A 492 1.33 -21.13 -10.69
N LEU A 493 0.48 -20.10 -10.61
CA LEU A 493 0.84 -18.81 -10.01
C LEU A 493 1.19 -18.97 -8.52
N GLY A 494 0.39 -19.71 -7.76
CA GLY A 494 0.59 -20.03 -6.35
C GLY A 494 1.92 -20.75 -6.08
N ASN A 495 2.33 -21.64 -7.00
CA ASN A 495 3.57 -22.39 -6.92
C ASN A 495 4.76 -21.72 -7.64
N SER A 496 4.56 -20.53 -8.22
CA SER A 496 5.61 -19.72 -8.86
C SER A 496 5.67 -18.31 -8.25
N VAL A 497 5.01 -17.32 -8.88
CA VAL A 497 5.09 -15.89 -8.53
C VAL A 497 4.69 -15.60 -7.07
N TYR A 498 3.81 -16.42 -6.49
CA TYR A 498 3.31 -16.27 -5.11
C TYR A 498 3.93 -17.26 -4.11
N ARG A 499 4.86 -18.12 -4.52
CA ARG A 499 5.38 -19.18 -3.64
C ARG A 499 6.37 -18.63 -2.62
N LYS A 500 7.44 -18.01 -3.11
CA LYS A 500 8.56 -17.48 -2.32
C LYS A 500 9.16 -16.22 -2.94
N ASN A 501 8.33 -15.38 -3.56
CA ASN A 501 8.78 -14.12 -4.13
C ASN A 501 8.52 -12.98 -3.15
N LEU A 502 9.56 -12.53 -2.43
CA LEU A 502 9.42 -11.53 -1.36
C LEU A 502 9.37 -10.08 -1.85
N TYR A 503 9.70 -9.85 -3.12
CA TYR A 503 9.75 -8.52 -3.71
C TYR A 503 9.16 -8.56 -5.11
N GLY A 504 8.37 -7.55 -5.47
CA GLY A 504 7.99 -7.35 -6.87
C GLY A 504 9.22 -6.95 -7.69
N ASP A 505 9.44 -7.63 -8.81
CA ASP A 505 10.58 -7.34 -9.68
C ASP A 505 10.40 -5.93 -10.28
N ARG A 506 11.36 -5.03 -10.01
CA ARG A 506 11.30 -3.65 -10.49
C ARG A 506 11.35 -3.62 -12.02
N SER A 507 10.18 -3.48 -12.63
CA SER A 507 9.98 -3.45 -14.08
C SER A 507 10.95 -2.52 -14.80
N ILE A 508 11.71 -3.05 -15.77
CA ILE A 508 12.47 -2.21 -16.70
C ILE A 508 11.52 -1.28 -17.46
N MET A 509 10.36 -1.78 -17.90
CA MET A 509 9.39 -1.01 -18.68
C MET A 509 8.96 0.28 -17.98
N LEU A 510 8.71 0.22 -16.66
CA LEU A 510 8.27 1.36 -15.86
C LEU A 510 9.42 2.17 -15.25
N SER A 511 10.66 1.80 -15.53
CA SER A 511 11.81 2.49 -14.99
C SER A 511 12.37 3.52 -15.96
N ARG A 512 12.99 4.56 -15.42
CA ARG A 512 13.82 5.48 -16.21
C ARG A 512 14.86 4.70 -17.06
N PRO A 513 14.84 4.83 -18.41
CA PRO A 513 15.71 4.08 -19.30
C PRO A 513 17.20 4.39 -19.09
N ARG A 514 18.03 3.37 -19.24
CA ARG A 514 19.51 3.45 -19.22
C ARG A 514 20.09 2.24 -19.95
N LEU A 515 21.37 2.29 -20.32
CA LEU A 515 22.07 1.16 -20.93
C LEU A 515 22.25 0.02 -19.91
N ASN A 516 22.23 -1.22 -20.40
CA ASN A 516 22.58 -2.43 -19.65
C ASN A 516 21.80 -2.58 -18.33
N ARG A 517 20.51 -2.23 -18.33
CA ARG A 517 19.66 -2.44 -17.17
C ARG A 517 19.22 -3.89 -17.10
N GLU A 518 19.42 -4.52 -15.96
CA GLU A 518 18.95 -5.87 -15.70
C GLU A 518 17.69 -5.84 -14.81
N GLN A 519 16.87 -6.88 -14.94
CA GLN A 519 15.72 -7.15 -14.08
C GLN A 519 15.91 -8.56 -13.54
N ASP A 520 16.02 -8.67 -12.22
CA ASP A 520 16.01 -9.97 -11.56
C ASP A 520 14.65 -10.62 -11.77
N VAL A 521 14.65 -11.94 -12.01
CA VAL A 521 13.43 -12.74 -12.11
C VAL A 521 13.57 -13.90 -11.14
N ASN A 522 12.80 -13.86 -10.06
CA ASN A 522 12.97 -14.77 -8.92
C ASN A 522 11.96 -15.93 -8.90
N PHE A 523 11.26 -16.17 -10.01
CA PHE A 523 10.25 -17.22 -10.15
C PHE A 523 10.33 -17.90 -11.52
N ASP A 524 9.58 -18.98 -11.70
CA ASP A 524 9.49 -19.71 -12.96
C ASP A 524 8.63 -18.95 -14.00
N MET A 525 9.25 -18.25 -14.95
CA MET A 525 8.54 -17.52 -16.00
C MET A 525 7.64 -18.43 -16.85
N LYS A 526 8.05 -19.69 -17.03
CA LYS A 526 7.26 -20.69 -17.74
C LYS A 526 5.88 -20.89 -17.08
N SER A 527 5.84 -20.97 -15.76
CA SER A 527 4.58 -21.09 -15.01
C SER A 527 3.67 -19.88 -15.20
N LEU A 528 4.24 -18.66 -15.23
CA LEU A 528 3.47 -17.44 -15.51
C LEU A 528 2.85 -17.45 -16.92
N PHE A 529 3.64 -17.81 -17.95
CA PHE A 529 3.14 -17.83 -19.32
C PHE A 529 2.10 -18.94 -19.54
N LEU A 530 2.30 -20.12 -18.95
CA LEU A 530 1.31 -21.19 -19.01
C LEU A 530 0.03 -20.81 -18.25
N ALA A 531 0.14 -20.14 -17.10
CA ALA A 531 -1.03 -19.61 -16.41
C ALA A 531 -1.81 -18.59 -17.27
N TRP A 532 -1.10 -17.74 -18.01
CA TRP A 532 -1.73 -16.82 -18.96
C TRP A 532 -2.46 -17.55 -20.09
N GLU A 533 -1.85 -18.57 -20.70
CA GLU A 533 -2.50 -19.43 -21.72
C GLU A 533 -3.79 -20.05 -21.19
N LEU A 534 -3.73 -20.63 -19.99
CA LEU A 534 -4.89 -21.28 -19.37
C LEU A 534 -6.01 -20.29 -19.01
N LEU A 535 -5.67 -19.06 -18.60
CA LEU A 535 -6.69 -18.04 -18.33
C LEU A 535 -7.28 -17.48 -19.63
N VAL A 536 -6.49 -17.33 -20.69
CA VAL A 536 -7.01 -16.97 -22.01
C VAL A 536 -7.97 -18.06 -22.52
N ASP A 537 -7.65 -19.34 -22.32
CA ASP A 537 -8.56 -20.44 -22.61
C ASP A 537 -9.85 -20.38 -21.75
N ALA A 538 -9.70 -20.22 -20.42
CA ALA A 538 -10.83 -20.10 -19.50
C ALA A 538 -11.78 -18.93 -19.83
N SER A 539 -11.28 -17.88 -20.50
CA SER A 539 -12.09 -16.76 -20.94
C SER A 539 -13.18 -17.13 -21.94
N ASN A 540 -13.14 -18.34 -22.53
CA ASN A 540 -14.22 -18.89 -23.37
C ASN A 540 -15.50 -19.13 -22.57
N GLU A 541 -15.38 -19.30 -21.25
CA GLU A 541 -16.48 -19.64 -20.35
C GLU A 541 -16.65 -18.64 -19.21
N LEU A 542 -15.58 -17.93 -18.82
CA LEU A 542 -15.57 -16.92 -17.76
C LEU A 542 -15.58 -15.50 -18.33
N ASP A 543 -16.47 -14.66 -17.79
CA ASP A 543 -16.53 -13.23 -18.15
C ASP A 543 -16.74 -12.28 -16.96
N SER A 544 -16.74 -12.82 -15.73
CA SER A 544 -17.05 -12.06 -14.52
C SER A 544 -16.10 -10.87 -14.31
N ASP A 545 -16.56 -9.83 -13.61
CA ASP A 545 -15.78 -8.60 -13.37
C ASP A 545 -14.43 -8.86 -12.68
N LEU A 546 -14.39 -9.85 -11.76
CA LEU A 546 -13.15 -10.28 -11.09
C LEU A 546 -12.24 -11.10 -12.01
N PHE A 547 -12.80 -11.96 -12.87
CA PHE A 547 -12.00 -12.68 -13.87
C PHE A 547 -11.36 -11.72 -14.88
N ARG A 548 -12.10 -10.72 -15.34
CA ARG A 548 -11.58 -9.67 -16.23
C ARG A 548 -10.44 -8.89 -15.60
N TYR A 549 -10.52 -8.58 -14.31
CA TYR A 549 -9.43 -7.94 -13.56
C TYR A 549 -8.15 -8.78 -13.63
N ASP A 550 -8.23 -10.04 -13.22
CA ASP A 550 -7.06 -10.91 -13.14
C ASP A 550 -6.48 -11.21 -14.53
N LEU A 551 -7.33 -11.32 -15.55
CA LEU A 551 -6.88 -11.50 -16.93
C LEU A 551 -6.08 -10.29 -17.43
N VAL A 552 -6.50 -9.06 -17.11
CA VAL A 552 -5.74 -7.84 -17.41
C VAL A 552 -4.44 -7.80 -16.60
N ASP A 553 -4.51 -8.08 -15.30
CA ASP A 553 -3.37 -8.04 -14.37
C ASP A 553 -2.26 -9.03 -14.76
N ILE A 554 -2.64 -10.23 -15.21
CA ILE A 554 -1.72 -11.27 -15.66
C ILE A 554 -1.22 -10.98 -17.08
N THR A 555 -2.06 -10.47 -17.98
CA THR A 555 -1.63 -10.08 -19.33
C THR A 555 -0.57 -8.99 -19.27
N LYS A 556 -0.75 -7.95 -18.44
CA LYS A 556 0.28 -6.90 -18.28
C LYS A 556 1.59 -7.44 -17.71
N GLU A 557 1.52 -8.42 -16.80
CA GLU A 557 2.71 -9.02 -16.18
C GLU A 557 3.50 -9.80 -17.23
N VAL A 558 2.82 -10.53 -18.13
CA VAL A 558 3.49 -11.21 -19.25
C VAL A 558 4.15 -10.21 -20.21
N LEU A 559 3.46 -9.13 -20.56
CA LEU A 559 4.01 -8.10 -21.45
C LEU A 559 5.25 -7.42 -20.84
N GLN A 560 5.29 -7.24 -19.52
CA GLN A 560 6.48 -6.77 -18.81
C GLN A 560 7.69 -7.68 -19.08
N TYR A 561 7.59 -8.99 -18.88
CA TYR A 561 8.73 -9.89 -19.11
C TYR A 561 9.05 -10.04 -20.60
N LYS A 562 8.06 -9.91 -21.48
CA LYS A 562 8.32 -9.81 -22.92
C LYS A 562 9.17 -8.58 -23.25
N PHE A 563 8.88 -7.43 -22.63
CA PHE A 563 9.69 -6.22 -22.77
C PHE A 563 11.14 -6.44 -22.34
N VAL A 564 11.37 -7.11 -21.20
CA VAL A 564 12.73 -7.45 -20.71
C VAL A 564 13.50 -8.29 -21.74
N SER A 565 12.87 -9.31 -22.31
CA SER A 565 13.48 -10.19 -23.31
C SER A 565 13.89 -9.43 -24.58
N VAL A 566 13.01 -8.54 -25.07
CA VAL A 566 13.28 -7.72 -26.27
C VAL A 566 14.32 -6.64 -25.97
N TYR A 567 14.30 -6.04 -24.78
CA TYR A 567 15.32 -5.07 -24.35
C TYR A 567 16.71 -5.70 -24.28
N THR A 568 16.80 -6.96 -23.84
CA THR A 568 18.06 -7.71 -23.84
C THR A 568 18.60 -7.89 -25.27
N GLN A 569 17.73 -8.15 -26.25
CA GLN A 569 18.11 -8.24 -27.66
C GLN A 569 18.50 -6.89 -28.24
N PHE A 570 17.78 -5.82 -27.88
CA PHE A 570 18.13 -4.44 -28.21
C PHE A 570 19.54 -4.08 -27.73
N MET A 571 19.88 -4.41 -26.48
CA MET A 571 21.21 -4.17 -25.92
C MET A 571 22.29 -5.04 -26.58
N SER A 572 21.97 -6.28 -26.94
CA SER A 572 22.87 -7.14 -27.72
C SER A 572 23.20 -6.53 -29.08
N ALA A 573 22.20 -6.01 -29.80
CA ALA A 573 22.40 -5.34 -31.08
C ALA A 573 23.22 -4.06 -30.93
N TYR A 574 22.93 -3.25 -29.90
CA TYR A 574 23.71 -2.05 -29.58
C TYR A 574 25.20 -2.37 -29.34
N ASN A 575 25.47 -3.41 -28.54
CA ASN A 575 26.85 -3.84 -28.23
C ASN A 575 27.59 -4.39 -29.46
N GLN A 576 26.87 -4.83 -30.50
CA GLN A 576 27.42 -5.27 -31.78
C GLN A 576 27.50 -4.14 -32.82
N SER A 577 27.10 -2.92 -32.45
CA SER A 577 26.94 -1.78 -33.36
C SER A 577 26.01 -2.08 -34.55
N ASP A 578 25.03 -2.97 -34.35
CA ASP A 578 24.03 -3.33 -35.36
C ASP A 578 22.88 -2.32 -35.35
N LEU A 579 22.99 -1.28 -36.17
CA LEU A 579 21.99 -0.23 -36.30
C LEU A 579 20.61 -0.76 -36.72
N TYR A 580 20.57 -1.76 -37.62
CA TYR A 580 19.31 -2.34 -38.10
C TYR A 580 18.65 -3.19 -37.01
N GLY A 581 19.43 -4.01 -36.30
CA GLY A 581 18.98 -4.76 -35.14
C GLY A 581 18.44 -3.86 -34.04
N VAL A 582 19.13 -2.76 -33.71
CA VAL A 582 18.66 -1.76 -32.74
C VAL A 582 17.33 -1.15 -33.15
N GLY A 583 17.19 -0.71 -34.41
CA GLY A 583 15.94 -0.14 -34.93
C GLY A 583 14.76 -1.13 -34.87
N ASN A 584 14.99 -2.39 -35.26
CA ASN A 584 13.97 -3.43 -35.21
C ASN A 584 13.51 -3.73 -33.78
N GLN A 585 14.46 -3.91 -32.85
CA GLN A 585 14.10 -4.20 -31.46
C GLN A 585 13.43 -3.00 -30.78
N ALA A 586 13.84 -1.76 -31.11
CA ALA A 586 13.15 -0.56 -30.65
C ALA A 586 11.68 -0.55 -31.09
N ALA A 587 11.39 -0.85 -32.36
CA ALA A 587 10.02 -0.90 -32.86
C ALA A 587 9.16 -1.93 -32.10
N ILE A 588 9.70 -3.12 -31.81
CA ILE A 588 9.01 -4.14 -31.02
C ILE A 588 8.76 -3.67 -29.57
N LEU A 589 9.72 -2.98 -28.95
CA LEU A 589 9.54 -2.40 -27.60
C LEU A 589 8.43 -1.34 -27.59
N VAL A 590 8.36 -0.50 -28.62
CA VAL A 590 7.27 0.48 -28.80
C VAL A 590 5.92 -0.22 -28.92
N ASP A 591 5.83 -1.29 -29.71
CA ASP A 591 4.59 -2.07 -29.85
C ASP A 591 4.14 -2.68 -28.52
N ILE A 592 5.06 -3.21 -27.71
CA ILE A 592 4.73 -3.77 -26.40
C ILE A 592 4.20 -2.68 -25.46
N LEU A 593 4.76 -1.46 -25.49
CA LEU A 593 4.26 -0.33 -24.71
C LEU A 593 2.83 0.07 -25.15
N ALA A 594 2.57 0.11 -26.45
CA ALA A 594 1.24 0.41 -26.99
C ALA A 594 0.21 -0.68 -26.62
N ASP A 595 0.60 -1.96 -26.69
CA ASP A 595 -0.27 -3.07 -26.30
C ASP A 595 -0.52 -3.13 -24.78
N THR A 596 0.48 -2.74 -23.98
CA THR A 596 0.32 -2.60 -22.53
C THR A 596 -0.66 -1.47 -22.20
N GLU A 597 -0.55 -0.32 -22.86
CA GLU A 597 -1.55 0.76 -22.73
C GLU A 597 -2.95 0.26 -23.12
N LEU A 598 -3.07 -0.48 -24.23
CA LEU A 598 -4.35 -1.01 -24.73
C LEU A 598 -5.04 -1.93 -23.73
N VAL A 599 -4.32 -2.91 -23.17
CA VAL A 599 -4.94 -3.85 -22.22
C VAL A 599 -5.33 -3.16 -20.90
N LEU A 600 -4.52 -2.22 -20.42
CA LEU A 600 -4.83 -1.47 -19.20
C LEU A 600 -6.02 -0.53 -19.39
N ALA A 601 -6.17 0.08 -20.58
CA ALA A 601 -7.29 0.96 -20.89
C ALA A 601 -8.66 0.24 -20.88
N SER A 602 -8.65 -1.09 -21.00
CA SER A 602 -9.87 -1.90 -21.04
C SER A 602 -10.55 -2.11 -19.68
N ASP A 603 -9.90 -1.71 -18.58
CA ASP A 603 -10.41 -1.94 -17.22
C ASP A 603 -10.28 -0.72 -16.32
N ARG A 604 -11.39 -0.34 -15.65
CA ARG A 604 -11.51 0.87 -14.83
C ARG A 604 -10.47 0.92 -13.70
N ARG A 605 -10.00 -0.24 -13.23
CA ARG A 605 -9.06 -0.36 -12.10
C ARG A 605 -7.62 -0.02 -12.48
N PHE A 606 -7.33 0.15 -13.77
CA PHE A 606 -6.00 0.44 -14.29
C PHE A 606 -5.93 1.80 -15.01
N LEU A 607 -6.81 2.76 -14.68
CA LEU A 607 -6.84 4.08 -15.33
C LEU A 607 -6.25 5.18 -14.44
N LEU A 608 -5.24 5.91 -14.94
CA LEU A 608 -4.70 7.10 -14.26
C LEU A 608 -5.78 8.18 -14.07
N GLY A 609 -6.76 8.25 -14.97
CA GLY A 609 -7.85 9.22 -14.90
C GLY A 609 -8.63 9.16 -13.59
N ASN A 610 -8.83 7.96 -13.03
CA ASN A 610 -9.54 7.79 -11.76
C ASN A 610 -8.77 8.39 -10.59
N TRP A 611 -7.45 8.14 -10.52
CA TRP A 611 -6.58 8.73 -9.50
C TRP A 611 -6.55 10.26 -9.56
N ILE A 612 -6.47 10.83 -10.77
CA ILE A 612 -6.51 12.28 -10.95
C ILE A 612 -7.89 12.83 -10.55
N GLN A 613 -8.98 12.19 -10.96
CA GLN A 613 -10.33 12.64 -10.64
C GLN A 613 -10.59 12.64 -9.13
N ASP A 614 -10.11 11.62 -8.41
CA ASP A 614 -10.17 11.57 -6.95
C ASP A 614 -9.42 12.74 -6.30
N ALA A 615 -8.26 13.13 -6.85
CA ALA A 615 -7.51 14.28 -6.36
C ALA A 615 -8.26 15.60 -6.62
N LEU A 616 -8.89 15.74 -7.78
CA LEU A 616 -9.56 16.96 -8.20
C LEU A 616 -10.85 17.25 -7.43
N GLN A 617 -11.46 16.26 -6.78
CA GLN A 617 -12.64 16.52 -5.93
C GLN A 617 -12.32 17.45 -4.73
N PHE A 618 -11.05 17.60 -4.38
CA PHE A 618 -10.59 18.53 -3.33
C PHE A 618 -10.23 19.93 -3.87
N ALA A 619 -10.29 20.14 -5.18
CA ALA A 619 -10.05 21.44 -5.81
C ALA A 619 -11.32 22.31 -5.74
N GLN A 620 -11.25 23.43 -5.01
CA GLN A 620 -12.36 24.39 -4.90
C GLN A 620 -12.34 25.49 -5.97
N THR A 621 -11.20 25.68 -6.63
CA THR A 621 -10.95 26.76 -7.60
C THR A 621 -10.13 26.19 -8.76
N GLU A 622 -10.19 26.85 -9.92
CA GLU A 622 -9.37 26.46 -11.09
C GLU A 622 -7.87 26.47 -10.77
N GLU A 623 -7.40 27.42 -9.95
CA GLU A 623 -6.00 27.47 -9.51
C GLU A 623 -5.59 26.22 -8.70
N ASN A 624 -6.51 25.64 -7.92
CA ASN A 624 -6.25 24.43 -7.14
C ASN A 624 -6.31 23.14 -7.99
N ILE A 625 -6.96 23.15 -9.16
CA ILE A 625 -6.99 21.98 -10.07
C ILE A 625 -5.56 21.60 -10.48
N HIS A 626 -4.74 22.58 -10.84
CA HIS A 626 -3.35 22.34 -11.20
C HIS A 626 -2.53 21.80 -10.01
N PHE A 627 -2.79 22.29 -8.79
CA PHE A 627 -2.10 21.84 -7.58
C PHE A 627 -2.35 20.36 -7.25
N TYR A 628 -3.61 19.93 -7.26
CA TYR A 628 -3.95 18.53 -6.95
C TYR A 628 -3.55 17.58 -8.07
N ASN A 629 -3.72 17.98 -9.34
CA ASN A 629 -3.23 17.20 -10.48
C ASN A 629 -1.71 17.03 -10.44
N PHE A 630 -0.97 18.09 -10.12
CA PHE A 630 0.49 18.02 -9.95
C PHE A 630 0.87 17.07 -8.81
N ASN A 631 0.25 17.17 -7.64
CA ASN A 631 0.50 16.27 -6.52
C ASN A 631 0.23 14.80 -6.88
N ALA A 632 -0.91 14.53 -7.50
CA ALA A 632 -1.32 13.19 -7.91
C ALA A 632 -0.33 12.56 -8.90
N LYS A 633 0.09 13.32 -9.93
CA LYS A 633 1.08 12.86 -10.91
C LYS A 633 2.48 12.74 -10.33
N LEU A 634 2.91 13.69 -9.50
CA LEU A 634 4.27 13.75 -8.96
C LEU A 634 4.57 12.51 -8.13
N GLN A 635 3.62 12.08 -7.29
CA GLN A 635 3.78 10.92 -6.41
C GLN A 635 4.05 9.63 -7.20
N VAL A 636 3.29 9.37 -8.27
CA VAL A 636 3.36 8.11 -9.05
C VAL A 636 4.40 8.14 -10.16
N SER A 637 5.23 9.19 -10.22
CA SER A 637 6.24 9.40 -11.26
C SER A 637 7.62 9.65 -10.65
N ILE A 638 8.15 10.86 -10.73
CA ILE A 638 9.52 11.20 -10.28
C ILE A 638 9.63 11.39 -8.77
N TRP A 639 8.49 11.47 -8.04
CA TRP A 639 8.35 11.76 -6.60
C TRP A 639 8.86 13.16 -6.19
N GLY A 640 10.01 13.59 -6.71
CA GLY A 640 10.40 14.99 -6.83
C GLY A 640 11.77 15.17 -7.50
N ASN A 641 12.20 16.42 -7.67
CA ASN A 641 13.28 16.80 -8.60
C ASN A 641 14.72 16.55 -8.09
N ASN A 642 14.95 15.50 -7.31
CA ASN A 642 16.30 15.13 -6.87
C ASN A 642 16.59 13.66 -7.16
N TYR A 643 17.23 13.43 -8.31
CA TYR A 643 17.60 12.10 -8.79
C TYR A 643 18.50 11.32 -7.82
N THR A 644 19.30 12.02 -7.00
CA THR A 644 20.25 11.37 -6.06
C THR A 644 19.56 10.62 -4.91
N LEU A 645 18.26 10.84 -4.71
CA LEU A 645 17.50 10.20 -3.64
C LEU A 645 16.95 8.82 -4.02
N GLY A 646 17.03 8.42 -5.29
CA GLY A 646 16.57 7.12 -5.75
C GLY A 646 15.04 6.93 -5.68
N LEU A 647 14.27 8.02 -5.62
CA LEU A 647 12.80 8.00 -5.49
C LEU A 647 12.06 8.10 -6.83
N TYR A 648 12.79 8.26 -7.94
CA TYR A 648 12.22 8.17 -9.27
C TYR A 648 11.56 6.81 -9.47
N ASP A 649 10.31 6.83 -9.91
CA ASP A 649 9.50 5.66 -10.20
C ASP A 649 9.29 4.73 -8.99
N TYR A 650 9.51 5.24 -7.76
CA TYR A 650 9.34 4.45 -6.54
C TYR A 650 7.91 3.92 -6.38
N ALA A 651 6.93 4.78 -6.69
CA ALA A 651 5.50 4.47 -6.66
C ALA A 651 4.92 4.35 -8.08
N ASN A 652 5.66 3.71 -8.97
CA ASN A 652 5.22 3.44 -10.34
C ASN A 652 3.90 2.66 -10.37
N LYS A 653 3.20 2.75 -11.51
CA LYS A 653 1.90 2.13 -11.74
C LYS A 653 1.81 1.65 -13.18
N PHE A 654 1.36 0.43 -13.38
CA PHE A 654 0.76 0.01 -14.65
C PHE A 654 -0.63 0.60 -14.78
N TRP A 655 -0.71 1.87 -15.16
CA TRP A 655 -1.97 2.53 -15.48
C TRP A 655 -1.98 3.02 -16.93
N SER A 656 -3.12 2.81 -17.61
CA SER A 656 -3.43 3.51 -18.85
C SER A 656 -3.37 5.02 -18.62
N GLY A 657 -2.81 5.72 -19.60
CA GLY A 657 -2.42 7.12 -19.50
C GLY A 657 -0.99 7.29 -18.99
N MET A 658 -0.52 6.52 -18.00
CA MET A 658 0.89 6.55 -17.58
C MET A 658 1.79 5.88 -18.62
N ILE A 659 1.40 4.70 -19.14
CA ILE A 659 2.20 3.98 -20.14
C ILE A 659 2.43 4.87 -21.36
N GLN A 660 1.36 5.38 -21.96
CA GLN A 660 1.47 6.20 -23.16
C GLN A 660 2.17 7.56 -22.94
N ASN A 661 1.83 8.27 -21.86
CA ASN A 661 2.17 9.69 -21.72
C ASN A 661 3.40 9.97 -20.85
N TYR A 662 3.96 8.96 -20.18
CA TYR A 662 5.14 9.10 -19.33
C TYR A 662 6.21 8.05 -19.67
N TYR A 663 5.89 6.75 -19.54
CA TYR A 663 6.89 5.69 -19.73
C TYR A 663 7.30 5.55 -21.20
N ALA A 664 6.35 5.49 -22.13
CA ALA A 664 6.66 5.38 -23.56
C ALA A 664 7.45 6.59 -24.08
N GLN A 665 7.11 7.79 -23.62
CA GLN A 665 7.83 9.02 -24.00
C GLN A 665 9.31 8.96 -23.60
N ARG A 666 9.62 8.42 -22.41
CA ARG A 666 11.01 8.21 -21.97
C ARG A 666 11.74 7.21 -22.86
N TRP A 667 11.08 6.11 -23.22
CA TRP A 667 11.65 5.10 -24.09
C TRP A 667 11.92 5.63 -25.49
N TYR A 668 11.04 6.47 -26.05
CA TYR A 668 11.27 7.12 -27.34
C TYR A 668 12.52 8.00 -27.33
N VAL A 669 12.70 8.82 -26.29
CA VAL A 669 13.91 9.63 -26.11
C VAL A 669 15.15 8.74 -26.02
N PHE A 670 15.08 7.65 -25.24
CA PHE A 670 16.20 6.73 -25.10
C PHE A 670 16.58 6.05 -26.43
N PHE A 671 15.61 5.55 -27.20
CA PHE A 671 15.87 4.94 -28.49
C PHE A 671 16.47 5.93 -29.49
N ASP A 672 15.97 7.18 -29.53
CA ASP A 672 16.54 8.24 -30.36
C ASP A 672 18.00 8.54 -29.98
N VAL A 673 18.33 8.64 -28.68
CA VAL A 673 19.70 8.83 -28.20
C VAL A 673 20.60 7.66 -28.60
N VAL A 674 20.15 6.42 -28.43
CA VAL A 674 20.93 5.21 -28.78
C VAL A 674 21.20 5.14 -30.28
N ILE A 675 20.18 5.39 -31.11
CA ILE A 675 20.29 5.35 -32.57
C ILE A 675 21.25 6.45 -33.06
N LYS A 676 21.12 7.68 -32.55
CA LYS A 676 22.04 8.79 -32.89
C LYS A 676 23.48 8.47 -32.49
N SER A 677 23.68 7.92 -31.30
CA SER A 677 25.00 7.47 -30.82
C SER A 677 25.66 6.48 -31.78
N LEU A 678 24.91 5.52 -32.33
CA LEU A 678 25.43 4.56 -33.32
C LEU A 678 25.72 5.21 -34.68
N ILE A 679 24.89 6.14 -35.15
CA ILE A 679 25.09 6.84 -36.42
C ILE A 679 26.32 7.73 -36.38
N GLU A 680 26.50 8.45 -35.26
CA GLU A 680 27.58 9.43 -35.10
C GLU A 680 28.88 8.79 -34.61
N GLY A 681 28.84 7.57 -34.06
CA GLY A 681 30.01 6.88 -33.53
C GLY A 681 30.51 7.45 -32.20
N HIS A 682 29.64 8.09 -31.43
CA HIS A 682 29.97 8.69 -30.13
C HIS A 682 29.27 7.95 -28.98
N PRO A 683 29.93 7.76 -27.82
CA PRO A 683 29.30 7.13 -26.67
C PRO A 683 28.16 7.99 -26.11
N ILE A 684 27.15 7.36 -25.52
CA ILE A 684 26.04 8.07 -24.89
C ILE A 684 26.53 8.75 -23.61
N ASP A 685 26.36 10.07 -23.55
CA ASP A 685 26.56 10.86 -22.33
C ASP A 685 25.32 10.71 -21.42
N SER A 686 25.55 10.18 -20.21
CA SER A 686 24.48 9.95 -19.22
C SER A 686 23.82 11.22 -18.72
N ASN A 687 24.55 12.34 -18.66
CA ASN A 687 24.00 13.63 -18.25
C ASN A 687 23.08 14.18 -19.34
N ILE A 688 23.51 14.11 -20.61
CA ILE A 688 22.69 14.53 -21.75
C ILE A 688 21.43 13.67 -21.86
N LEU A 689 21.55 12.34 -21.74
CA LEU A 689 20.39 11.45 -21.71
C LEU A 689 19.46 11.82 -20.54
N GLY A 690 20.02 12.09 -19.36
CA GLY A 690 19.26 12.50 -18.19
C GLY A 690 18.50 13.81 -18.40
N GLU A 691 19.12 14.82 -19.01
CA GLU A 691 18.49 16.10 -19.31
C GLU A 691 17.38 15.95 -20.36
N ARG A 692 17.64 15.21 -21.44
CA ARG A 692 16.64 14.95 -22.49
C ARG A 692 15.44 14.18 -21.95
N LEU A 693 15.64 13.13 -21.15
CA LEU A 693 14.54 12.40 -20.51
C LEU A 693 13.66 13.32 -19.66
N PHE A 694 14.26 14.26 -18.92
CA PHE A 694 13.50 15.20 -18.12
C PHE A 694 12.72 16.19 -18.99
N LEU A 695 13.40 16.85 -19.93
CA LEU A 695 12.82 17.94 -20.73
C LEU A 695 11.82 17.48 -21.78
N GLU A 696 12.06 16.33 -22.41
CA GLU A 696 11.28 15.85 -23.56
C GLU A 696 10.18 14.85 -23.15
N ALA A 697 10.28 14.22 -21.98
CA ALA A 697 9.30 13.21 -21.53
C ALA A 697 8.69 13.49 -20.14
N GLU A 698 9.51 13.69 -19.11
CA GLU A 698 9.03 13.78 -17.73
C GLU A 698 8.32 15.11 -17.44
N LEU A 699 8.89 16.23 -17.87
CA LEU A 699 8.30 17.55 -17.68
C LEU A 699 6.99 17.70 -18.47
N PRO A 700 6.90 17.31 -19.78
CA PRO A 700 5.65 17.32 -20.53
C PRO A 700 4.51 16.55 -19.88
N PHE A 701 4.78 15.43 -19.19
CA PHE A 701 3.75 14.67 -18.51
C PHE A 701 2.92 15.50 -17.51
N PHE A 702 3.57 16.42 -16.78
CA PHE A 702 2.89 17.35 -15.89
C PHE A 702 2.07 18.40 -16.66
N MET A 703 2.55 18.79 -17.85
CA MET A 703 1.96 19.83 -18.71
C MET A 703 0.74 19.36 -19.49
N LEU A 704 0.54 18.05 -19.61
CA LEU A 704 -0.62 17.49 -20.29
C LEU A 704 -1.94 17.83 -19.58
N ASP A 705 -2.88 18.36 -20.37
CA ASP A 705 -4.26 18.63 -19.98
C ASP A 705 -4.90 17.36 -19.37
N ILE A 706 -5.59 17.56 -18.25
CA ILE A 706 -6.30 16.53 -17.50
C ILE A 706 -7.31 15.80 -18.40
N LYS A 707 -7.93 16.50 -19.37
CA LYS A 707 -8.90 15.92 -20.32
C LYS A 707 -8.35 14.76 -21.15
N LYS A 708 -7.03 14.57 -21.18
CA LYS A 708 -6.38 13.44 -21.84
C LYS A 708 -6.50 12.12 -21.07
N TYR A 709 -6.85 12.15 -19.78
CA TYR A 709 -6.93 10.96 -18.95
C TYR A 709 -8.39 10.54 -18.73
N SER A 710 -8.82 9.52 -19.47
CA SER A 710 -10.18 8.97 -19.38
C SER A 710 -10.42 8.26 -18.04
N THR A 711 -11.62 8.42 -17.49
CA THR A 711 -12.16 7.59 -16.40
C THR A 711 -13.04 6.44 -16.93
N ASN A 712 -13.27 6.41 -18.25
CA ASN A 712 -14.02 5.36 -18.94
C ASN A 712 -13.06 4.37 -19.60
N THR A 713 -13.46 3.10 -19.60
CA THR A 713 -12.73 2.02 -20.26
C THR A 713 -12.82 2.11 -21.78
N GLN A 714 -11.84 1.52 -22.46
CA GLN A 714 -11.76 1.45 -23.92
C GLN A 714 -11.52 0.00 -24.36
N GLY A 715 -12.39 -0.51 -25.24
CA GLY A 715 -12.33 -1.88 -25.72
C GLY A 715 -12.81 -2.92 -24.71
N ASP A 716 -12.70 -4.18 -25.10
CA ASP A 716 -13.10 -5.33 -24.29
C ASP A 716 -11.87 -6.09 -23.80
N SER A 717 -11.75 -6.25 -22.48
CA SER A 717 -10.56 -6.84 -21.84
C SER A 717 -10.27 -8.28 -22.28
N ILE A 718 -11.31 -9.09 -22.49
CA ILE A 718 -11.15 -10.49 -22.93
C ILE A 718 -10.70 -10.55 -24.38
N MET A 719 -11.35 -9.79 -25.26
CA MET A 719 -10.96 -9.72 -26.68
C MET A 719 -9.53 -9.22 -26.85
N ILE A 720 -9.14 -8.17 -26.13
CA ILE A 720 -7.79 -7.63 -26.17
C ILE A 720 -6.78 -8.67 -25.65
N ALA A 721 -7.03 -9.28 -24.49
CA ALA A 721 -6.14 -10.31 -23.94
C ALA A 721 -5.91 -11.47 -24.93
N ARG A 722 -6.97 -11.95 -25.61
CA ARG A 722 -6.86 -12.98 -26.66
C ARG A 722 -6.06 -12.52 -27.87
N GLN A 723 -6.27 -11.29 -28.31
CA GLN A 723 -5.50 -10.72 -29.43
C GLN A 723 -4.01 -10.64 -29.09
N LEU A 724 -3.67 -10.16 -27.90
CA LEU A 724 -2.30 -10.07 -27.44
C LEU A 724 -1.67 -11.45 -27.22
N PHE A 725 -2.44 -12.42 -26.71
CA PHE A 725 -2.02 -13.81 -26.64
C PHE A 725 -1.61 -14.33 -28.03
N ASN A 726 -2.48 -14.19 -29.04
CA ASN A 726 -2.17 -14.61 -30.40
C ASN A 726 -0.96 -13.88 -31.00
N LYS A 727 -0.77 -12.59 -30.68
CA LYS A 727 0.37 -11.79 -31.14
C LYS A 727 1.70 -12.28 -30.57
N TYR A 728 1.75 -12.64 -29.29
CA TYR A 728 3.01 -12.88 -28.58
C TYR A 728 3.33 -14.35 -28.31
N TYR A 729 2.35 -15.25 -28.32
CA TYR A 729 2.49 -16.66 -27.89
C TYR A 729 3.66 -17.39 -28.56
N SER A 730 3.77 -17.34 -29.89
CA SER A 730 4.85 -18.01 -30.64
C SER A 730 6.24 -17.51 -30.23
N SER A 731 6.39 -16.19 -30.08
CA SER A 731 7.65 -15.55 -29.71
C SER A 731 8.02 -15.69 -28.24
N LEU A 732 7.05 -16.03 -27.38
CA LEU A 732 7.31 -16.38 -25.99
C LEU A 732 7.90 -17.78 -25.93
N ASN A 733 7.49 -18.71 -26.81
CA ASN A 733 7.98 -20.09 -26.87
C ASN A 733 9.52 -20.18 -26.98
N ASP A 734 10.16 -19.20 -27.63
CA ASP A 734 11.62 -19.12 -27.75
C ASP A 734 12.35 -18.76 -26.44
N ILE A 735 11.65 -18.08 -25.51
CA ILE A 735 12.17 -17.79 -24.16
C ILE A 735 12.25 -19.09 -23.34
N TYR A 736 11.28 -20.01 -23.52
CA TYR A 736 11.20 -21.30 -22.81
C TYR A 736 12.43 -22.20 -23.06
N LEU A 737 13.15 -22.01 -24.16
CA LEU A 737 14.29 -22.86 -24.54
C LEU A 737 15.64 -22.33 -24.02
N LYS A 738 15.76 -21.05 -23.66
CA LYS A 738 17.04 -20.45 -23.21
C LYS A 738 17.30 -20.55 -21.70
N GLU A 739 16.26 -20.65 -20.87
CA GLU A 739 16.40 -20.74 -19.39
C GLU A 739 17.15 -21.99 -18.89
N LYS A 740 17.31 -23.04 -19.72
CA LYS A 740 18.13 -24.21 -19.36
C LYS A 740 19.62 -23.91 -19.21
N SER A 741 20.11 -22.74 -19.67
CA SER A 741 21.55 -22.47 -19.80
C SER A 741 22.16 -21.52 -18.75
N THR A 742 21.35 -20.82 -17.94
CA THR A 742 21.83 -19.66 -17.16
C THR A 742 21.62 -19.71 -15.65
N ARG A 743 21.22 -20.84 -15.03
CA ARG A 743 21.20 -20.97 -13.56
C ARG A 743 22.64 -20.98 -13.00
N LYS A 744 23.25 -19.80 -12.88
CA LYS A 744 24.34 -19.54 -11.93
C LYS A 744 23.70 -19.24 -10.59
N THR A 745 24.06 -20.04 -9.60
CA THR A 745 23.77 -19.83 -8.18
C THR A 745 24.37 -18.49 -7.74
N PHE A 746 23.52 -17.50 -7.43
CA PHE A 746 23.95 -16.27 -6.80
C PHE A 746 23.79 -16.37 -5.27
N PRO A 747 24.85 -16.10 -4.48
CA PRO A 747 24.71 -15.90 -3.05
C PRO A 747 24.13 -14.50 -2.80
N LEU A 748 23.08 -14.43 -1.99
CA LEU A 748 22.49 -13.20 -1.47
C LEU A 748 23.59 -12.37 -0.77
N LYS A 749 24.05 -11.30 -1.43
CA LYS A 749 24.80 -10.20 -0.81
C LYS A 749 24.02 -8.91 -1.05
N TYR A 750 23.21 -8.54 -0.07
CA TYR A 750 22.68 -7.18 0.02
C TYR A 750 23.76 -6.31 0.67
N HIS A 751 24.35 -5.40 -0.12
CA HIS A 751 25.13 -4.27 0.39
C HIS A 751 24.20 -3.07 0.48
N PHE A 752 23.85 -2.67 1.71
CA PHE A 752 23.38 -1.33 2.01
C PHE A 752 24.60 -0.57 2.55
N ASP A 753 25.18 0.30 1.72
CA ASP A 753 26.08 1.37 2.14
C ASP A 753 25.29 2.68 2.30
#